data_AF-A0A446BK60-F1
#
_entry.id   AF-A0A446BK60-F1
#
_cell.length_a   1.000
_cell.length_b   1.000
_cell.length_c   1.000
_cell.angle_alpha   90.00
_cell.angle_beta   90.00
_cell.angle_gamma   90.00
#
_symmetry.space_group_name_H-M   'P 1'
#
loop_
_entity.id
_entity.type
_entity.pdbx_description
1 polymer ?
#
loop_
_entity_poly.entity_id
_entity_poly.type
_entity_poly.pdbx_seq_one_letter_code
_entity_poly.pdbx_strand_id
1 'polypeptide(L)'
;MDERNPDPSGSMKLSQLQELISDTSSARLESGVQAGLQILSDIEAALAEAKTVPEIAQWIKTSNELRSQTAYRRTVVGVVGSTGAGKSSVINAVLDEEGLLPTNFMRACTAVVTEVAYNPSDRIDEKYRAEIHFISREEWINELRILLSDMTQASDPLGTDEPSSESDAGVAFHKIRSVYPFLAKDEIRKGKFDPCELTAHHTVKGLLGSVQHIKSPTAQEFLALLKKFIDSKEKTPGRGKDPDAMEYWPLIKVVKVFVRSPILASGLVLVDLPGVQDSNAARSAVASKYIEQCTGLWVVAPITRAVDDKSAQTLLGDSFKRQLQFDGAYSRVTVVCSKADDLSVTEALKLIPEGERAHQLHAREQLLQTEREKLQEEVNELKHRNSEIDSQISQLLTYIVSLRTALDRSDGRENLLVSPGAPESGPLDEPSLVLLSAFGFNPAMGRLSAAHAEKKALKKPLASQRKALRELKADLKSLNSEIKHACVKWRNDRTRPLIQFQFAEGIREMDLDNAAEENENSDSSQVRRNYDDIARKLPVFCVSSKAYQKMSGRLKIDDQVAGFPGLEDTEIPALQKHAMETADETRSATCRRFLTDLRNFLTSVHLQVVLSDQPTKLADDMREAELRYLEKAMDGLRKDLNSALTQAFSVCREVVDCCIFRRSNMAAKVAEDAAIATVNSWICPATDGGLAYQTFRATCVRARGAMDFNAALAKPFLKHLSGSWEYVFESYFPELIEKLVARFGQALSAFRLQMDKRPELRKIPSFALAIHRVKILENNLSDMANLMEVVKTGQKKANRLIVPALTEAMAVAYGHCAGESGTGCYKRIKAYMLDHVERNQGTMFRAAARKMESALLSTVDDFEAEVKAEASRIVLLIQTDFRAVVAHQDIFKALSTARDDVRNLLAQVDGRFEQILKMQVTQAPPPVTIKQEMPSETSDSASD
;
A
#
# COMPACT_ATOMS: atom_id res chain seq x y z
N MET A 1 39.68 -36.25 -39.98
CA MET A 1 40.22 -34.89 -40.04
C MET A 1 39.23 -34.09 -40.84
N ASP A 2 38.23 -33.52 -40.18
CA ASP A 2 37.41 -32.46 -40.76
C ASP A 2 37.59 -31.28 -39.84
N GLU A 3 38.50 -30.40 -40.26
CA GLU A 3 38.84 -29.17 -39.57
C GLU A 3 37.66 -28.21 -39.61
N ARG A 4 37.49 -27.56 -38.46
CA ARG A 4 36.69 -26.36 -38.22
C ARG A 4 36.70 -25.43 -39.43
N ASN A 5 35.55 -25.30 -40.09
CA ASN A 5 35.27 -24.13 -40.92
C ASN A 5 34.71 -23.05 -39.97
N PRO A 6 35.44 -21.96 -39.68
CA PRO A 6 34.89 -20.86 -38.90
C PRO A 6 33.84 -20.16 -39.75
N ASP A 7 32.61 -20.05 -39.23
CA ASP A 7 31.52 -19.32 -39.85
C ASP A 7 31.97 -17.87 -40.19
N PRO A 8 31.93 -17.41 -41.45
CA PRO A 8 32.45 -16.09 -41.83
C PRO A 8 31.57 -14.91 -41.37
N SER A 9 30.54 -15.17 -40.56
CA SER A 9 29.59 -14.18 -40.08
C SER A 9 29.81 -13.92 -38.58
N GLY A 10 30.54 -12.86 -38.25
CA GLY A 10 30.57 -12.26 -36.91
C GLY A 10 29.21 -11.65 -36.52
N SER A 11 28.16 -12.46 -36.56
CA SER A 11 26.78 -12.09 -36.26
C SER A 11 26.60 -12.04 -34.75
N MET A 12 26.38 -10.84 -34.21
CA MET A 12 25.87 -10.67 -32.86
C MET A 12 24.43 -11.22 -32.85
N LYS A 13 24.17 -12.31 -32.11
CA LYS A 13 22.87 -13.01 -32.16
C LYS A 13 21.84 -12.35 -31.25
N LEU A 14 22.27 -11.65 -30.19
CA LEU A 14 21.42 -11.01 -29.17
C LEU A 14 20.35 -11.94 -28.59
N SER A 15 20.53 -13.25 -28.76
CA SER A 15 19.52 -14.26 -28.42
C SER A 15 19.41 -14.43 -26.91
N GLN A 16 20.52 -14.27 -26.20
CA GLN A 16 20.57 -14.36 -24.74
C GLN A 16 19.89 -13.14 -24.10
N LEU A 17 20.08 -11.95 -24.68
CA LEU A 17 19.33 -10.76 -24.24
C LEU A 17 17.82 -10.90 -24.52
N GLN A 18 17.43 -11.47 -25.66
CA GLN A 18 16.01 -11.74 -25.97
C GLN A 18 15.40 -12.77 -25.01
N GLU A 19 16.13 -13.82 -24.66
CA GLU A 19 15.70 -14.81 -23.67
C GLU A 19 15.54 -14.16 -22.28
N LEU A 20 16.47 -13.30 -21.88
CA LEU A 20 16.39 -12.53 -20.64
C LEU A 20 15.18 -11.59 -20.62
N ILE A 21 14.87 -10.91 -21.73
CA ILE A 21 13.69 -10.05 -21.86
C ILE A 21 12.38 -10.84 -21.69
N SER A 22 12.37 -12.15 -21.93
CA SER A 22 11.22 -13.04 -21.72
C SER A 22 11.24 -13.77 -20.36
N ASP A 23 12.30 -13.64 -19.55
CA ASP A 23 12.45 -14.32 -18.26
C ASP A 23 11.47 -13.76 -17.22
N THR A 24 10.88 -14.58 -16.36
CA THR A 24 9.95 -14.15 -15.30
C THR A 24 10.63 -13.64 -14.04
N SER A 25 11.95 -13.83 -13.88
CA SER A 25 12.71 -13.45 -12.70
C SER A 25 13.08 -11.97 -12.66
N SER A 26 12.55 -11.23 -11.67
CA SER A 26 12.87 -9.83 -11.41
C SER A 26 14.36 -9.60 -11.15
N ALA A 27 15.00 -10.46 -10.35
CA ALA A 27 16.44 -10.35 -10.02
C ALA A 27 17.37 -10.53 -11.24
N ARG A 28 17.02 -11.41 -12.18
CA ARG A 28 17.78 -11.58 -13.42
C ARG A 28 17.60 -10.39 -14.35
N LEU A 29 16.38 -9.87 -14.47
CA LEU A 29 16.10 -8.65 -15.22
C LEU A 29 16.91 -7.46 -14.70
N GLU A 30 17.00 -7.28 -13.38
CA GLU A 30 17.80 -6.22 -12.74
C GLU A 30 19.30 -6.38 -12.99
N SER A 31 19.80 -7.62 -12.86
CA SER A 31 21.20 -7.93 -13.20
C SER A 31 21.48 -7.64 -14.68
N GLY A 32 20.49 -7.90 -15.54
CA GLY A 32 20.49 -7.51 -16.94
C GLY A 32 20.59 -5.99 -17.13
N VAL A 33 19.79 -5.22 -16.38
CA VAL A 33 19.83 -3.75 -16.43
C VAL A 33 21.22 -3.26 -16.02
N GLN A 34 21.84 -3.82 -14.98
CA GLN A 34 23.20 -3.46 -14.56
C GLN A 34 24.25 -3.77 -15.62
N ALA A 35 24.23 -4.97 -16.18
CA ALA A 35 25.12 -5.32 -17.29
C ALA A 35 24.90 -4.40 -18.49
N GLY A 36 23.65 -4.04 -18.78
CA GLY A 36 23.28 -3.09 -19.81
C GLY A 36 23.85 -1.69 -19.58
N LEU A 37 23.73 -1.15 -18.37
CA LEU A 37 24.30 0.14 -17.98
C LEU A 37 25.83 0.16 -18.10
N GLN A 38 26.49 -0.96 -17.77
CA GLN A 38 27.93 -1.11 -17.96
C GLN A 38 28.29 -1.15 -19.44
N ILE A 39 27.56 -1.92 -20.26
CA ILE A 39 27.76 -1.95 -21.72
C ILE A 39 27.60 -0.56 -22.33
N LEU A 40 26.59 0.21 -21.92
CA LEU A 40 26.42 1.60 -22.36
C LEU A 40 27.63 2.46 -21.99
N SER A 41 28.19 2.28 -20.78
CA SER A 41 29.39 3.00 -20.34
C SER A 41 30.63 2.62 -21.14
N ASP A 42 30.81 1.33 -21.43
CA ASP A 42 31.94 0.83 -22.20
C ASP A 42 31.89 1.35 -23.65
N ILE A 43 30.69 1.38 -24.26
CA ILE A 43 30.47 1.94 -25.60
C ILE A 43 30.71 3.46 -25.63
N GLU A 44 30.21 4.20 -24.64
CA GLU A 44 30.46 5.65 -24.53
C GLU A 44 31.95 5.96 -24.37
N ALA A 45 32.69 5.14 -23.61
CA ALA A 45 34.13 5.28 -23.44
C ALA A 45 34.88 5.01 -24.75
N ALA A 46 34.53 3.94 -25.48
CA ALA A 46 35.11 3.62 -26.78
C ALA A 46 34.83 4.70 -27.85
N LEU A 47 33.74 5.46 -27.70
CA LEU A 47 33.35 6.54 -28.61
C LEU A 47 33.78 7.93 -28.12
N ALA A 48 34.57 8.03 -27.03
CA ALA A 48 34.85 9.30 -26.37
C ALA A 48 35.63 10.30 -27.22
N GLU A 49 36.53 9.83 -28.09
CA GLU A 49 37.32 10.65 -29.01
C GLU A 49 36.53 11.10 -30.25
N ALA A 50 35.36 10.50 -30.48
CA ALA A 50 34.55 10.69 -31.68
C ALA A 50 33.25 11.48 -31.44
N LYS A 51 33.12 12.12 -30.26
CA LYS A 51 31.91 12.86 -29.84
C LYS A 51 31.50 14.00 -30.78
N THR A 52 32.42 14.50 -31.60
CA THR A 52 32.17 15.58 -32.56
C THR A 52 31.43 15.11 -33.81
N VAL A 53 31.35 13.79 -34.05
CA VAL A 53 30.58 13.23 -35.16
C VAL A 53 29.08 13.26 -34.81
N PRO A 54 28.22 13.89 -35.63
CA PRO A 54 26.79 14.06 -35.31
C PRO A 54 26.05 12.76 -34.98
N GLU A 55 26.34 11.68 -35.71
CA GLU A 55 25.73 10.37 -35.53
C GLU A 55 26.14 9.72 -34.20
N ILE A 56 27.40 9.91 -33.79
CA ILE A 56 27.93 9.41 -32.50
C ILE A 56 27.39 10.25 -31.34
N ALA A 57 27.26 11.56 -31.52
CA ALA A 57 26.62 12.44 -30.54
C ALA A 57 25.15 12.05 -30.30
N GLN A 58 24.43 11.63 -31.34
CA GLN A 58 23.07 11.11 -31.23
C GLN A 58 23.02 9.80 -30.43
N TRP A 59 23.96 8.88 -30.63
CA TRP A 59 24.04 7.65 -29.82
C TRP A 59 24.32 7.92 -28.35
N ILE A 60 25.18 8.89 -28.04
CA ILE A 60 25.43 9.31 -26.65
C ILE A 60 24.17 9.92 -26.03
N LYS A 61 23.41 10.72 -26.78
CA LYS A 61 22.13 11.25 -26.33
C LYS A 61 21.13 10.12 -26.02
N THR A 62 20.97 9.16 -26.94
CA THR A 62 20.10 7.99 -26.73
C THR A 62 20.56 7.16 -25.53
N SER A 63 21.86 6.95 -25.35
CA SER A 63 22.40 6.26 -24.17
C SER A 63 22.03 6.98 -22.86
N ASN A 64 22.14 8.31 -22.81
CA ASN A 64 21.72 9.10 -21.65
C ASN A 64 20.20 9.02 -21.39
N GLU A 65 19.39 9.04 -22.44
CA GLU A 65 17.94 8.83 -22.35
C GLU A 65 17.63 7.44 -21.76
N LEU A 66 18.28 6.38 -22.23
CA LEU A 66 18.14 5.02 -21.68
C LEU A 66 18.53 4.95 -20.21
N ARG A 67 19.61 5.62 -19.80
CA ARG A 67 20.02 5.71 -18.39
C ARG A 67 18.94 6.35 -17.54
N SER A 68 18.30 7.42 -18.03
CA SER A 68 17.22 8.11 -17.29
C SER A 68 16.00 7.23 -17.04
N GLN A 69 15.72 6.26 -17.93
CA GLN A 69 14.61 5.30 -17.77
C GLN A 69 14.81 4.34 -16.59
N THR A 70 16.05 4.14 -16.12
CA THR A 70 16.36 3.26 -14.99
C THR A 70 16.05 3.88 -13.63
N ALA A 71 15.61 5.15 -13.60
CA ALA A 71 15.17 5.81 -12.38
C ALA A 71 13.99 5.05 -11.74
N TYR A 72 14.17 4.64 -10.50
CA TYR A 72 13.28 3.73 -9.80
C TYR A 72 11.83 4.27 -9.68
N ARG A 73 10.86 3.62 -10.34
CA ARG A 73 9.44 3.87 -10.10
C ARG A 73 9.01 3.18 -8.80
N ARG A 74 8.65 3.99 -7.80
CA ARG A 74 8.17 3.50 -6.50
C ARG A 74 6.74 2.98 -6.62
N THR A 75 6.46 1.81 -6.05
CA THR A 75 5.10 1.28 -5.91
C THR A 75 4.56 1.75 -4.55
N VAL A 76 3.72 2.78 -4.55
CA VAL A 76 3.17 3.41 -3.34
C VAL A 76 1.80 2.83 -3.01
N VAL A 77 1.71 2.04 -1.94
CA VAL A 77 0.47 1.41 -1.47
C VAL A 77 -0.05 2.15 -0.24
N GLY A 78 -1.21 2.78 -0.37
CA GLY A 78 -1.88 3.48 0.73
C GLY A 78 -2.75 2.56 1.56
N VAL A 79 -2.56 2.55 2.89
CA VAL A 79 -3.35 1.75 3.82
C VAL A 79 -4.46 2.63 4.44
N VAL A 80 -5.71 2.35 4.07
CA VAL A 80 -6.90 3.11 4.49
C VAL A 80 -7.81 2.26 5.37
N GLY A 81 -8.57 2.90 6.25
CA GLY A 81 -9.45 2.20 7.20
C GLY A 81 -9.82 3.08 8.40
N SER A 82 -10.92 2.75 9.08
CA SER A 82 -11.38 3.49 10.25
C SER A 82 -10.36 3.47 11.39
N THR A 83 -10.49 4.42 12.33
CA THR A 83 -9.66 4.44 13.54
C THR A 83 -9.87 3.15 14.34
N GLY A 84 -8.79 2.52 14.80
CA GLY A 84 -8.86 1.24 15.52
C GLY A 84 -9.06 0.00 14.64
N ALA A 85 -9.09 0.14 13.31
CA ALA A 85 -9.13 -0.98 12.36
C ALA A 85 -7.81 -1.79 12.31
N GLY A 86 -6.73 -1.35 12.95
CA GLY A 86 -5.47 -2.10 13.02
C GLY A 86 -4.49 -1.84 11.87
N LYS A 87 -4.62 -0.73 11.13
CA LYS A 87 -3.74 -0.33 10.01
C LYS A 87 -2.24 -0.41 10.36
N SER A 88 -1.80 0.35 11.36
CA SER A 88 -0.40 0.39 11.79
C SER A 88 0.07 -0.96 12.35
N SER A 89 -0.82 -1.76 12.95
CA SER A 89 -0.51 -3.12 13.40
C SER A 89 -0.30 -4.10 12.24
N VAL A 90 -1.10 -3.97 11.16
CA VAL A 90 -0.91 -4.73 9.92
C VAL A 90 0.42 -4.36 9.28
N ILE A 91 0.73 -3.06 9.16
CA ILE A 91 2.00 -2.60 8.60
C ILE A 91 3.18 -3.14 9.41
N ASN A 92 3.15 -3.02 10.75
CA ASN A 92 4.21 -3.56 11.61
C ASN A 92 4.40 -5.08 11.41
N ALA A 93 3.31 -5.85 11.33
CA ALA A 93 3.36 -7.29 11.08
C ALA A 93 3.93 -7.62 9.69
N VAL A 94 3.49 -6.92 8.65
CA VAL A 94 3.94 -7.09 7.27
C VAL A 94 5.43 -6.73 7.13
N LEU A 95 5.92 -5.75 7.88
CA LEU A 95 7.33 -5.36 7.89
C LEU A 95 8.23 -6.26 8.75
N ASP A 96 7.64 -7.23 9.47
CA ASP A 96 8.31 -8.09 10.44
C ASP A 96 8.96 -7.29 11.61
N GLU A 97 8.29 -6.24 12.06
CA GLU A 97 8.72 -5.36 13.15
C GLU A 97 7.70 -5.33 14.29
N GLU A 98 8.14 -5.37 15.55
CA GLU A 98 7.23 -5.40 16.72
C GLU A 98 6.45 -4.08 16.89
N GLY A 99 7.10 -2.95 16.60
CA GLY A 99 6.55 -1.63 16.85
C GLY A 99 7.35 -0.52 16.16
N LEU A 100 7.37 -0.52 14.83
CA LEU A 100 7.98 0.54 14.03
C LEU A 100 7.09 1.79 14.00
N LEU A 101 5.80 1.57 13.72
CA LEU A 101 4.76 2.59 13.78
C LEU A 101 4.01 2.52 15.13
N PRO A 102 3.56 3.66 15.68
CA PRO A 102 2.86 3.68 16.95
C PRO A 102 1.51 2.94 16.87
N THR A 103 1.29 2.04 17.82
CA THR A 103 0.02 1.32 18.00
C THR A 103 -0.55 1.61 19.39
N ASN A 104 -1.81 2.05 19.46
CA ASN A 104 -2.51 2.40 20.69
C ASN A 104 -3.91 1.78 20.67
N PHE A 105 -4.33 1.23 21.80
CA PHE A 105 -5.61 0.54 21.97
C PHE A 105 -6.80 1.50 22.10
N MET A 106 -6.57 2.72 22.60
CA MET A 106 -7.65 3.65 22.98
C MET A 106 -7.87 4.79 21.99
N ARG A 107 -6.93 5.07 21.08
CA ARG A 107 -6.91 6.31 20.27
C ARG A 107 -6.29 6.16 18.90
N ALA A 108 -6.58 7.10 18.00
CA ALA A 108 -5.85 7.28 16.75
C ALA A 108 -4.36 7.55 17.05
N CYS A 109 -3.49 6.72 16.48
CA CYS A 109 -2.04 6.74 16.74
C CYS A 109 -1.25 7.47 15.64
N THR A 110 -1.86 7.62 14.46
CA THR A 110 -1.23 8.17 13.26
C THR A 110 -1.93 9.48 12.92
N ALA A 111 -1.36 10.61 13.38
CA ALA A 111 -1.88 11.94 13.06
C ALA A 111 -1.36 12.49 11.72
N VAL A 112 -0.32 11.86 11.17
CA VAL A 112 0.46 12.34 10.02
C VAL A 112 0.67 11.19 9.03
N VAL A 113 0.62 11.49 7.73
CA VAL A 113 0.95 10.54 6.68
C VAL A 113 2.37 10.01 6.88
N THR A 114 2.50 8.69 7.00
CA THR A 114 3.79 8.04 7.27
C THR A 114 4.11 7.06 6.15
N GLU A 115 5.10 7.39 5.32
CA GLU A 115 5.66 6.50 4.29
C GLU A 115 6.72 5.59 4.92
N VAL A 116 6.69 4.30 4.60
CA VAL A 116 7.73 3.34 4.98
C VAL A 116 8.37 2.76 3.72
N ALA A 117 9.67 2.98 3.58
CA ALA A 117 10.47 2.59 2.41
C ALA A 117 11.72 1.80 2.82
N TYR A 118 12.39 1.18 1.83
CA TYR A 118 13.61 0.41 2.08
C TYR A 118 14.78 1.29 2.52
N ASN A 119 15.55 0.82 3.49
CA ASN A 119 16.79 1.47 3.93
C ASN A 119 18.03 0.84 3.27
N PRO A 120 18.73 1.54 2.37
CA PRO A 120 19.93 1.01 1.73
C PRO A 120 21.21 1.17 2.58
N SER A 121 21.18 1.96 3.66
CA SER A 121 22.37 2.18 4.50
C SER A 121 22.68 0.92 5.31
N ASP A 122 23.92 0.42 5.24
CA ASP A 122 24.40 -0.76 5.98
C ASP A 122 24.85 -0.47 7.42
N ARG A 123 24.93 0.80 7.79
CA ARG A 123 25.36 1.24 9.11
C ARG A 123 24.39 0.84 10.23
N ILE A 124 24.93 0.38 11.36
CA ILE A 124 24.13 -0.08 12.51
C ILE A 124 23.38 1.06 13.18
N ASP A 125 24.01 2.23 13.31
CA ASP A 125 23.43 3.45 13.88
C ASP A 125 22.29 4.02 13.03
N GLU A 126 22.25 3.65 11.74
CA GLU A 126 21.22 4.06 10.79
C GLU A 126 20.25 2.94 10.44
N LYS A 127 20.22 1.85 11.22
CA LYS A 127 19.35 0.69 10.95
C LYS A 127 17.88 1.13 10.77
N TYR A 128 17.42 1.99 11.67
CA TYR A 128 16.14 2.70 11.56
C TYR A 128 16.44 4.17 11.36
N ARG A 129 15.94 4.76 10.26
CA ARG A 129 16.04 6.20 10.03
C ARG A 129 14.69 6.78 9.61
N ALA A 130 14.44 8.04 9.94
CA ALA A 130 13.30 8.79 9.47
C ALA A 130 13.69 10.21 9.05
N GLU A 131 12.96 10.72 8.08
CA GLU A 131 12.98 12.11 7.64
C GLU A 131 11.61 12.71 7.89
N ILE A 132 11.55 13.76 8.69
CA ILE A 132 10.31 14.49 9.00
C ILE A 132 10.32 15.76 8.15
N HIS A 133 9.44 15.80 7.17
CA HIS A 133 9.32 16.91 6.24
C HIS A 133 8.28 17.89 6.78
N PHE A 134 8.72 19.09 7.14
CA PHE A 134 7.83 20.16 7.59
C PHE A 134 7.28 20.95 6.39
N ILE A 135 6.06 21.46 6.53
CA ILE A 135 5.45 22.35 5.52
C ILE A 135 6.27 23.63 5.35
N SER A 136 6.21 24.23 4.17
CA SER A 136 6.91 25.49 3.89
C SER A 136 6.28 26.66 4.67
N ARG A 137 7.04 27.76 4.79
CA ARG A 137 6.52 28.98 5.42
C ARG A 137 5.27 29.50 4.71
N GLU A 138 5.27 29.47 3.38
CA GLU A 138 4.14 29.94 2.56
C GLU A 138 2.92 29.03 2.70
N GLU A 139 3.12 27.71 2.68
CA GLU A 139 2.07 26.70 2.90
C GLU A 139 1.40 26.94 4.27
N TRP A 140 2.19 27.17 5.34
CA TRP A 140 1.65 27.42 6.68
C TRP A 140 0.95 28.77 6.82
N ILE A 141 1.46 29.84 6.20
CA ILE A 141 0.79 31.15 6.21
C ILE A 141 -0.60 31.04 5.56
N ASN A 142 -0.66 30.36 4.41
CA ASN A 142 -1.92 30.15 3.71
C ASN A 142 -2.89 29.33 4.56
N GLU A 143 -2.39 28.30 5.24
CA GLU A 143 -3.20 27.51 6.16
C GLU A 143 -3.66 28.31 7.39
N LEU A 144 -2.79 29.10 8.04
CA LEU A 144 -3.16 29.95 9.17
C LEU A 144 -4.23 30.98 8.81
N ARG A 145 -4.17 31.56 7.60
CA ARG A 145 -5.23 32.46 7.11
C ARG A 145 -6.59 31.77 7.04
N ILE A 146 -6.61 30.52 6.56
CA ILE A 146 -7.82 29.69 6.53
C ILE A 146 -8.30 29.42 7.96
N LEU A 147 -7.42 28.96 8.85
CA LEU A 147 -7.77 28.64 10.24
C LEU A 147 -8.22 29.89 11.04
N LEU A 148 -7.65 31.07 10.78
CA LEU A 148 -8.08 32.32 11.41
C LEU A 148 -9.48 32.74 10.94
N SER A 149 -9.77 32.54 9.66
CA SER A 149 -11.10 32.78 9.10
C SER A 149 -12.15 31.85 9.71
N ASP A 150 -11.78 30.61 10.05
CA ASP A 150 -12.67 29.66 10.72
C ASP A 150 -13.04 30.10 12.15
N MET A 151 -12.10 30.71 12.89
CA MET A 151 -12.31 31.09 14.30
C MET A 151 -12.98 32.46 14.48
N THR A 152 -12.63 33.45 13.65
CA THR A 152 -13.16 34.82 13.75
C THR A 152 -14.64 34.93 13.36
N GLN A 153 -15.19 33.90 12.71
CA GLN A 153 -16.58 33.89 12.24
C GLN A 153 -17.55 33.13 13.17
N ALA A 154 -17.05 32.47 14.22
CA ALA A 154 -17.82 31.69 15.18
C ALA A 154 -18.20 32.45 16.48
N SER A 155 -17.79 33.71 16.63
CA SER A 155 -18.11 34.52 17.82
C SER A 155 -19.57 35.00 17.80
N ASP A 156 -20.45 34.32 18.54
CA ASP A 156 -21.80 34.78 18.88
C ASP A 156 -21.73 35.86 19.99
N PRO A 157 -22.47 36.99 19.88
CA PRO A 157 -22.69 37.92 20.98
C PRO A 157 -23.46 37.35 22.19
N LEU A 158 -24.10 36.18 22.08
CA LEU A 158 -24.81 35.50 23.18
C LEU A 158 -24.22 34.11 23.46
N GLY A 159 -23.43 34.05 24.54
CA GLY A 159 -22.58 32.93 24.96
C GLY A 159 -23.17 31.52 24.99
N THR A 160 -22.36 30.58 24.50
CA THR A 160 -22.05 29.30 25.18
C THR A 160 -20.52 29.08 25.12
N ASP A 161 -19.94 28.57 26.22
CA ASP A 161 -18.51 28.74 26.54
C ASP A 161 -17.49 27.85 25.79
N GLU A 162 -17.90 26.89 24.95
CA GLU A 162 -16.96 26.06 24.16
C GLU A 162 -17.49 25.76 22.74
N PRO A 163 -16.72 26.06 21.66
CA PRO A 163 -17.07 25.59 20.32
C PRO A 163 -17.03 24.06 20.30
N SER A 164 -18.02 23.42 19.66
CA SER A 164 -18.06 21.95 19.59
C SER A 164 -16.79 21.40 18.92
N SER A 165 -16.25 20.30 19.43
CA SER A 165 -14.99 19.70 18.95
C SER A 165 -15.05 19.22 17.49
N GLU A 166 -16.26 18.94 17.00
CA GLU A 166 -16.53 18.56 15.60
C GLU A 166 -16.78 19.76 14.69
N SER A 167 -16.91 20.97 15.25
CA SER A 167 -17.03 22.18 14.44
C SER A 167 -15.70 22.61 13.87
N ASP A 168 -15.78 23.19 12.70
CA ASP A 168 -14.71 23.78 11.93
C ASP A 168 -13.86 24.81 12.71
N ALA A 169 -14.51 25.65 13.52
CA ALA A 169 -13.86 26.58 14.45
C ALA A 169 -13.18 25.86 15.62
N GLY A 170 -13.76 24.76 16.10
CA GLY A 170 -13.15 23.86 17.08
C GLY A 170 -11.87 23.22 16.54
N VAL A 171 -11.91 22.70 15.30
CA VAL A 171 -10.75 22.11 14.61
C VAL A 171 -9.65 23.16 14.43
N ALA A 172 -9.98 24.36 13.96
CA ALA A 172 -9.01 25.44 13.79
C ALA A 172 -8.39 25.90 15.11
N PHE A 173 -9.21 26.07 16.14
CA PHE A 173 -8.78 26.37 17.50
C PHE A 173 -7.83 25.30 18.03
N HIS A 174 -8.18 24.02 17.87
CA HIS A 174 -7.34 22.90 18.29
C HIS A 174 -6.02 22.86 17.52
N LYS A 175 -6.03 23.08 16.20
CA LYS A 175 -4.83 23.06 15.36
C LYS A 175 -3.85 24.19 15.72
N ILE A 176 -4.35 25.42 15.88
CA ILE A 176 -3.51 26.58 16.27
C ILE A 176 -3.01 26.43 17.70
N ARG A 177 -3.86 26.03 18.64
CA ARG A 177 -3.45 25.80 20.03
C ARG A 177 -2.43 24.67 20.18
N SER A 178 -2.47 23.68 19.29
CA SER A 178 -1.47 22.60 19.25
C SER A 178 -0.09 23.13 18.88
N VAL A 179 0.00 24.09 17.95
CA VAL A 179 1.27 24.69 17.50
C VAL A 179 1.74 25.82 18.43
N TYR A 180 0.81 26.62 18.93
CA TYR A 180 1.07 27.82 19.73
C TYR A 180 0.32 27.75 21.08
N PRO A 181 0.75 26.88 22.00
CA PRO A 181 0.06 26.68 23.28
C PRO A 181 0.15 27.90 24.22
N PHE A 182 1.14 28.78 24.01
CA PHE A 182 1.33 30.02 24.77
C PHE A 182 0.28 31.11 24.47
N LEU A 183 -0.42 31.01 23.34
CA LEU A 183 -1.48 31.97 23.01
C LEU A 183 -2.66 31.76 23.94
N ALA A 184 -3.14 32.84 24.56
CA ALA A 184 -4.29 32.76 25.45
C ALA A 184 -5.51 32.27 24.66
N LYS A 185 -6.36 31.44 25.28
CA LYS A 185 -7.57 30.90 24.60
C LYS A 185 -8.43 32.01 23.99
N ASP A 186 -8.50 33.16 24.66
CA ASP A 186 -9.26 34.33 24.20
C ASP A 186 -8.58 35.09 23.05
N GLU A 187 -7.24 35.05 22.96
CA GLU A 187 -6.49 35.62 21.83
C GLU A 187 -6.66 34.76 20.58
N ILE A 188 -6.61 33.43 20.74
CA ILE A 188 -6.90 32.47 19.67
C ILE A 188 -8.33 32.65 19.16
N ARG A 189 -9.32 32.72 20.08
CA ARG A 189 -10.74 32.91 19.75
C ARG A 189 -11.02 34.24 19.05
N LYS A 190 -10.37 35.33 19.47
CA LYS A 190 -10.56 36.67 18.87
C LYS A 190 -9.73 36.87 17.59
N GLY A 191 -8.90 35.90 17.19
CA GLY A 191 -8.05 35.99 16.01
C GLY A 191 -7.07 37.18 16.04
N LYS A 192 -6.66 37.62 17.24
CA LYS A 192 -5.83 38.83 17.43
C LYS A 192 -4.34 38.52 17.26
N PHE A 193 -3.96 37.95 16.12
CA PHE A 193 -2.57 37.68 15.79
C PHE A 193 -2.39 37.68 14.28
N ASP A 194 -1.24 38.18 13.82
CA ASP A 194 -0.90 38.17 12.41
C ASP A 194 -0.28 36.80 12.01
N PRO A 195 -0.75 36.15 10.93
CA PRO A 195 -0.16 34.90 10.44
C PRO A 195 1.35 35.02 10.10
N CYS A 196 1.81 36.18 9.61
CA CYS A 196 3.21 36.37 9.28
C CYS A 196 4.07 36.52 10.55
N GLU A 197 3.54 37.16 11.60
CA GLU A 197 4.17 37.22 12.92
C GLU A 197 4.28 35.85 13.59
N LEU A 198 3.21 35.04 13.57
CA LEU A 198 3.24 33.69 14.14
C LEU A 198 4.23 32.77 13.43
N THR A 199 4.31 32.84 12.10
CA THR A 199 5.31 32.05 11.34
C THR A 199 6.74 32.54 11.53
N ALA A 200 6.94 33.78 11.98
CA ALA A 200 8.25 34.31 12.35
C ALA A 200 8.64 34.00 13.81
N HIS A 201 7.72 33.45 14.61
CA HIS A 201 7.97 33.11 16.02
C HIS A 201 9.08 32.07 16.16
N HIS A 202 9.93 32.22 17.18
CA HIS A 202 11.12 31.37 17.39
C HIS A 202 10.80 29.87 17.50
N THR A 203 9.58 29.52 17.92
CA THR A 203 9.09 28.14 18.07
C THR A 203 8.99 27.40 16.74
N VAL A 204 8.62 28.09 15.64
CA VAL A 204 8.35 27.47 14.33
C VAL A 204 9.30 27.90 13.23
N LYS A 205 9.97 29.06 13.39
CA LYS A 205 10.85 29.65 12.37
C LYS A 205 11.96 28.71 11.89
N GLY A 206 12.51 27.87 12.79
CA GLY A 206 13.55 26.88 12.44
C GLY A 206 13.01 25.54 11.94
N LEU A 207 11.69 25.33 11.98
CA LEU A 207 11.04 24.07 11.59
C LEU A 207 10.45 24.15 10.18
N LEU A 208 9.81 25.27 9.84
CA LEU A 208 9.12 25.43 8.56
C LEU A 208 10.09 25.31 7.38
N GLY A 209 9.77 24.45 6.41
CA GLY A 209 10.63 24.12 5.26
C GLY A 209 11.87 23.30 5.58
N SER A 210 12.08 22.90 6.84
CA SER A 210 13.21 22.06 7.24
C SER A 210 12.91 20.56 7.14
N VAL A 211 13.95 19.74 7.09
CA VAL A 211 13.86 18.27 7.18
C VAL A 211 14.63 17.80 8.40
N GLN A 212 13.92 17.27 9.40
CA GLN A 212 14.56 16.67 10.57
C GLN A 212 14.88 15.20 10.34
N HIS A 213 16.06 14.79 10.77
CA HIS A 213 16.56 13.43 10.60
C HIS A 213 16.61 12.72 11.94
N ILE A 214 15.97 11.55 12.03
CA ILE A 214 16.01 10.66 13.18
C ILE A 214 16.75 9.40 12.77
N LYS A 215 17.67 8.92 13.60
CA LYS A 215 18.43 7.69 13.39
C LYS A 215 18.52 6.93 14.71
N SER A 216 18.38 5.61 14.66
CA SER A 216 18.46 4.76 15.83
C SER A 216 18.88 3.33 15.46
N PRO A 217 19.68 2.66 16.29
CA PRO A 217 20.00 1.24 16.13
C PRO A 217 18.86 0.31 16.54
N THR A 218 17.94 0.75 17.41
CA THR A 218 16.83 -0.07 17.93
C THR A 218 15.46 0.50 17.58
N ALA A 219 14.49 -0.37 17.31
CA ALA A 219 13.11 0.01 16.97
C ALA A 219 12.40 0.70 18.14
N GLN A 220 12.69 0.30 19.39
CA GLN A 220 12.07 0.89 20.58
C GLN A 220 12.50 2.35 20.81
N GLU A 221 13.79 2.65 20.71
CA GLU A 221 14.31 4.02 20.80
C GLU A 221 13.83 4.85 19.61
N PHE A 222 13.83 4.26 18.41
CA PHE A 222 13.34 4.90 17.20
C PHE A 222 11.88 5.33 17.37
N LEU A 223 11.02 4.42 17.83
CA LEU A 223 9.62 4.70 18.10
C LEU A 223 9.46 5.78 19.17
N ALA A 224 10.28 5.79 20.22
CA ALA A 224 10.22 6.83 21.26
C ALA A 224 10.56 8.23 20.72
N LEU A 225 11.50 8.32 19.77
CA LEU A 225 11.83 9.57 19.07
C LEU A 225 10.73 9.96 18.09
N LEU A 226 10.22 9.01 17.31
CA LEU A 226 9.22 9.20 16.26
C LEU A 226 7.84 9.55 16.83
N LYS A 227 7.46 8.98 17.98
CA LYS A 227 6.18 9.24 18.67
C LYS A 227 5.95 10.72 18.95
N LYS A 228 7.00 11.52 19.14
CA LYS A 228 6.87 12.97 19.35
C LYS A 228 6.25 13.71 18.15
N PHE A 229 6.36 13.13 16.96
CA PHE A 229 5.94 13.73 15.69
C PHE A 229 4.68 13.08 15.12
N ILE A 230 4.46 11.78 15.36
CA ILE A 230 3.34 11.02 14.80
C ILE A 230 2.15 10.90 15.77
N ASP A 231 2.40 10.78 17.08
CA ASP A 231 1.37 10.52 18.08
C ASP A 231 0.67 11.82 18.52
N SER A 232 -0.64 11.74 18.75
CA SER A 232 -1.42 12.88 19.24
C SER A 232 -1.58 12.79 20.75
N LYS A 233 -1.10 13.80 21.48
CA LYS A 233 -1.21 13.88 22.95
C LYS A 233 -2.63 14.22 23.39
N GLU A 234 -3.58 13.31 23.17
CA GLU A 234 -4.89 13.41 23.82
C GLU A 234 -4.81 12.96 25.29
N LYS A 235 -5.77 13.44 26.11
CA LYS A 235 -5.79 13.37 27.58
C LYS A 235 -5.62 11.95 28.13
N THR A 236 -4.43 11.51 28.54
CA THR A 236 -4.32 10.27 29.33
C THR A 236 -4.99 10.51 30.69
N PRO A 237 -5.95 9.68 31.14
CA PRO A 237 -6.52 9.84 32.48
C PRO A 237 -5.40 9.62 33.51
N GLY A 238 -5.08 10.65 34.32
CA GLY A 238 -4.15 10.54 35.44
C GLY A 238 -2.71 11.05 35.24
N ARG A 239 -2.30 11.44 34.02
CA ARG A 239 -1.05 12.20 33.80
C ARG A 239 -1.42 13.63 33.41
N GLY A 240 -1.11 14.60 34.27
CA GLY A 240 -1.33 16.01 33.99
C GLY A 240 -0.69 16.40 32.66
N LYS A 241 -1.46 17.04 31.76
CA LYS A 241 -0.92 17.63 30.53
C LYS A 241 0.03 18.73 30.97
N ASP A 242 1.25 18.78 30.41
CA ASP A 242 1.98 20.03 30.37
C ASP A 242 1.19 20.93 29.40
N PRO A 243 0.44 21.93 29.89
CA PRO A 243 -0.47 22.70 29.06
C PRO A 243 0.27 23.52 27.99
N ASP A 244 1.60 23.68 28.14
CA ASP A 244 2.44 24.55 27.32
C ASP A 244 3.28 23.79 26.27
N ALA A 245 3.14 22.46 26.19
CA ALA A 245 3.91 21.64 25.25
C ALA A 245 3.30 21.62 23.83
N MET A 246 4.05 22.14 22.86
CA MET A 246 3.70 22.14 21.43
C MET A 246 3.56 20.72 20.86
N GLU A 247 2.62 20.54 19.93
CA GLU A 247 2.44 19.35 19.10
C GLU A 247 2.82 19.65 17.64
N TYR A 248 3.61 18.77 17.03
CA TYR A 248 4.21 19.02 15.70
C TYR A 248 3.31 18.62 14.52
N TRP A 249 2.36 17.70 14.73
CA TRP A 249 1.54 17.12 13.65
C TRP A 249 0.87 18.13 12.70
N PRO A 250 0.46 19.35 13.11
CA PRO A 250 -0.10 20.35 12.20
C PRO A 250 0.89 20.87 11.15
N LEU A 251 2.19 20.84 11.47
CA LEU A 251 3.27 21.39 10.64
C LEU A 251 3.98 20.32 9.80
N ILE A 252 3.65 19.04 9.98
CA ILE A 252 4.33 17.96 9.28
C ILE A 252 3.57 17.64 8.00
N LYS A 253 4.28 17.73 6.87
CA LYS A 253 3.77 17.37 5.54
C LYS A 253 3.72 15.87 5.36
N VAL A 254 4.83 15.19 5.65
CA VAL A 254 4.97 13.74 5.56
C VAL A 254 6.13 13.26 6.43
N VAL A 255 6.01 12.06 7.00
CA VAL A 255 7.11 11.38 7.67
C VAL A 255 7.57 10.21 6.81
N LYS A 256 8.84 10.19 6.43
CA LYS A 256 9.45 9.09 5.65
C LYS A 256 10.30 8.24 6.56
N VAL A 257 9.86 7.02 6.83
CA VAL A 257 10.57 6.01 7.62
C VAL A 257 11.30 5.06 6.68
N PHE A 258 12.53 4.73 7.00
CA PHE A 258 13.33 3.78 6.24
C PHE A 258 13.77 2.63 7.15
N VAL A 259 13.46 1.41 6.74
CA VAL A 259 13.77 0.17 7.45
C VAL A 259 14.30 -0.90 6.49
N ARG A 260 15.18 -1.79 6.98
CA ARG A 260 15.65 -2.94 6.21
C ARG A 260 14.66 -4.10 6.33
N SER A 261 13.57 -4.02 5.59
CA SER A 261 12.61 -5.12 5.48
C SER A 261 12.66 -5.72 4.06
N PRO A 262 12.73 -7.06 3.89
CA PRO A 262 12.80 -7.70 2.57
C PRO A 262 11.65 -7.34 1.64
N ILE A 263 10.46 -7.12 2.21
CA ILE A 263 9.26 -6.73 1.45
C ILE A 263 9.40 -5.36 0.76
N LEU A 264 10.22 -4.47 1.31
CA LEU A 264 10.45 -3.13 0.77
C LEU A 264 11.60 -3.13 -0.24
N ALA A 265 12.42 -4.19 -0.31
CA ALA A 265 13.63 -4.24 -1.14
C ALA A 265 13.30 -4.15 -2.64
N SER A 266 12.13 -4.64 -3.05
CA SER A 266 11.55 -4.43 -4.39
C SER A 266 10.91 -3.05 -4.56
N GLY A 267 11.34 -2.06 -3.76
CA GLY A 267 10.92 -0.66 -3.76
C GLY A 267 9.42 -0.39 -3.63
N LEU A 268 8.74 -1.31 -2.96
CA LEU A 268 7.45 -1.07 -2.33
C LEU A 268 7.58 0.04 -1.28
N VAL A 269 6.60 0.95 -1.26
CA VAL A 269 6.43 1.95 -0.22
C VAL A 269 5.04 1.77 0.39
N LEU A 270 5.00 1.42 1.68
CA LEU A 270 3.75 1.29 2.42
C LEU A 270 3.44 2.63 3.10
N VAL A 271 2.22 3.13 2.94
CA VAL A 271 1.83 4.43 3.51
C VAL A 271 0.72 4.23 4.54
N ASP A 272 1.02 4.54 5.80
CA ASP A 272 0.00 4.60 6.85
C ASP A 272 -0.72 5.94 6.76
N LEU A 273 -2.00 5.89 6.37
CA LEU A 273 -2.84 7.07 6.26
C LEU A 273 -3.66 7.23 7.55
N PRO A 274 -3.87 8.48 8.03
CA PRO A 274 -4.78 8.72 9.13
C PRO A 274 -6.18 8.19 8.78
N GLY A 275 -6.96 7.82 9.81
CA GLY A 275 -8.29 7.25 9.59
C GLY A 275 -9.18 8.21 8.82
N VAL A 276 -9.85 7.75 7.76
CA VAL A 276 -10.79 8.59 6.97
C VAL A 276 -11.96 9.09 7.84
N GLN A 277 -12.24 8.37 8.94
CA GLN A 277 -13.19 8.72 10.00
C GLN A 277 -12.49 9.13 11.31
N ASP A 278 -11.32 9.79 11.24
CA ASP A 278 -10.69 10.37 12.42
C ASP A 278 -11.61 11.45 13.02
N SER A 279 -11.67 11.51 14.36
CA SER A 279 -12.38 12.58 15.10
C SER A 279 -11.88 13.98 14.74
N ASN A 280 -10.66 14.09 14.21
CA ASN A 280 -10.09 15.32 13.70
C ASN A 280 -10.26 15.40 12.16
N ALA A 281 -11.26 16.16 11.73
CA ALA A 281 -11.61 16.34 10.32
C ALA A 281 -10.45 16.89 9.44
N ALA A 282 -9.52 17.66 10.02
CA ALA A 282 -8.35 18.15 9.29
C ALA A 282 -7.42 16.99 8.85
N ARG A 283 -7.38 15.89 9.61
CA ARG A 283 -6.55 14.71 9.29
C ARG A 283 -7.16 13.89 8.15
N SER A 284 -8.49 13.75 8.12
CA SER A 284 -9.19 13.07 7.03
C SER A 284 -8.97 13.75 5.68
N ALA A 285 -8.94 15.09 5.63
CA ALA A 285 -8.70 15.84 4.40
C ALA A 285 -7.30 15.63 3.81
N VAL A 286 -6.27 15.48 4.66
CA VAL A 286 -4.90 15.16 4.22
C VAL A 286 -4.82 13.75 3.65
N ALA A 287 -5.50 12.78 4.28
CA ALA A 287 -5.56 11.41 3.79
C ALA A 287 -6.12 11.33 2.36
N SER A 288 -7.24 12.01 2.09
CA SER A 288 -7.91 11.99 0.78
C SER A 288 -7.02 12.47 -0.37
N LYS A 289 -6.23 13.53 -0.16
CA LYS A 289 -5.28 14.02 -1.18
C LYS A 289 -4.15 13.03 -1.46
N TYR A 290 -3.74 12.27 -0.44
CA TYR A 290 -2.65 11.33 -0.58
C TYR A 290 -3.09 10.04 -1.29
N ILE A 291 -4.33 9.60 -1.05
CA ILE A 291 -4.95 8.46 -1.76
C ILE A 291 -4.84 8.62 -3.28
N GLU A 292 -5.00 9.85 -3.79
CA GLU A 292 -4.91 10.17 -5.22
C GLU A 292 -3.54 9.89 -5.85
N GLN A 293 -2.47 9.89 -5.05
CA GLN A 293 -1.09 9.68 -5.49
C GLN A 293 -0.65 8.21 -5.38
N CYS A 294 -1.45 7.37 -4.72
CA CYS A 294 -1.13 5.96 -4.50
C CYS A 294 -1.25 5.14 -5.80
N THR A 295 -0.34 4.18 -5.97
CA THR A 295 -0.39 3.17 -7.04
C THR A 295 -1.23 1.96 -6.66
N GLY A 296 -1.69 1.84 -5.42
CA GLY A 296 -2.59 0.80 -4.95
C GLY A 296 -3.13 1.14 -3.56
N LEU A 297 -4.23 0.51 -3.17
CA LEU A 297 -4.90 0.80 -1.90
C LEU A 297 -5.21 -0.49 -1.15
N TRP A 298 -4.86 -0.51 0.14
CA TRP A 298 -5.23 -1.56 1.08
C TRP A 298 -6.34 -1.03 1.99
N VAL A 299 -7.52 -1.63 1.90
CA VAL A 299 -8.68 -1.30 2.73
C VAL A 299 -8.71 -2.23 3.93
N VAL A 300 -8.35 -1.72 5.10
CA VAL A 300 -8.26 -2.48 6.34
C VAL A 300 -9.53 -2.29 7.18
N ALA A 301 -10.21 -3.40 7.50
CA ALA A 301 -11.39 -3.42 8.36
C ALA A 301 -11.31 -4.60 9.36
N PRO A 302 -11.90 -4.52 10.57
CA PRO A 302 -12.03 -5.67 11.47
C PRO A 302 -12.93 -6.76 10.86
N ILE A 303 -12.54 -8.03 10.92
CA ILE A 303 -13.29 -9.14 10.33
C ILE A 303 -14.72 -9.29 10.89
N THR A 304 -14.92 -8.99 12.18
CA THR A 304 -16.23 -9.04 12.85
C THR A 304 -17.22 -8.04 12.28
N ARG A 305 -16.71 -6.98 11.64
CA ARG A 305 -17.53 -5.97 10.99
C ARG A 305 -17.39 -6.00 9.48
N ALA A 306 -16.41 -6.71 8.90
CA ALA A 306 -16.13 -6.63 7.46
C ALA A 306 -17.32 -6.92 6.52
N VAL A 307 -18.34 -7.66 7.00
CA VAL A 307 -19.58 -7.96 6.27
C VAL A 307 -20.70 -6.93 6.48
N ASP A 308 -20.80 -6.36 7.69
CA ASP A 308 -21.91 -5.50 8.13
C ASP A 308 -21.51 -4.04 8.44
N ASP A 309 -20.21 -3.72 8.34
CA ASP A 309 -19.71 -2.40 8.73
C ASP A 309 -20.20 -1.39 7.71
N LYS A 310 -21.19 -0.59 8.12
CA LYS A 310 -21.51 0.66 7.44
C LYS A 310 -20.23 1.46 7.20
N SER A 311 -19.22 1.40 8.06
CA SER A 311 -17.94 2.10 7.89
C SER A 311 -17.10 1.53 6.75
N ALA A 312 -17.03 0.21 6.53
CA ALA A 312 -16.32 -0.36 5.38
C ALA A 312 -17.10 -0.08 4.07
N GLN A 313 -18.43 -0.15 4.13
CA GLN A 313 -19.32 0.29 3.05
C GLN A 313 -19.28 1.81 2.80
N THR A 314 -18.96 2.62 3.82
CA THR A 314 -18.81 4.10 3.73
C THR A 314 -17.40 4.51 3.32
N LEU A 315 -16.37 3.75 3.72
CA LEU A 315 -14.98 3.88 3.23
C LEU A 315 -14.91 3.52 1.75
N LEU A 316 -15.69 2.51 1.33
CA LEU A 316 -16.07 2.24 -0.05
C LEU A 316 -17.40 2.94 -0.41
N GLY A 317 -17.67 4.12 0.14
CA GLY A 317 -18.91 4.86 -0.13
C GLY A 317 -19.00 5.25 -1.60
N ASP A 318 -20.19 5.66 -2.04
CA ASP A 318 -20.48 5.98 -3.45
C ASP A 318 -19.45 6.95 -4.07
N SER A 319 -18.96 7.93 -3.30
CA SER A 319 -17.96 8.89 -3.78
C SER A 319 -16.59 8.25 -4.02
N PHE A 320 -16.14 7.36 -3.13
CA PHE A 320 -14.86 6.67 -3.24
C PHE A 320 -14.88 5.61 -4.36
N LYS A 321 -15.94 4.80 -4.40
CA LYS A 321 -16.18 3.84 -5.49
C LYS A 321 -16.25 4.54 -6.85
N ARG A 322 -16.97 5.66 -6.93
CA ARG A 322 -17.04 6.47 -8.15
C ARG A 322 -15.68 7.03 -8.54
N GLN A 323 -14.88 7.54 -7.59
CA GLN A 323 -13.53 7.98 -7.91
C GLN A 323 -12.66 6.83 -8.46
N LEU A 324 -12.77 5.62 -7.88
CA LEU A 324 -12.08 4.43 -8.41
C LEU A 324 -12.55 4.05 -9.81
N GLN A 325 -13.84 4.23 -10.13
CA GLN A 325 -14.40 4.05 -11.47
C GLN A 325 -13.80 5.05 -12.46
N PHE A 326 -13.79 6.33 -12.11
CA PHE A 326 -13.24 7.39 -12.95
C PHE A 326 -11.72 7.30 -13.13
N ASP A 327 -11.02 6.64 -12.21
CA ASP A 327 -9.56 6.46 -12.23
C ASP A 327 -9.12 5.09 -12.81
N GLY A 328 -10.06 4.20 -13.17
CA GLY A 328 -9.74 2.87 -13.70
C GLY A 328 -9.04 1.94 -12.69
N ALA A 329 -9.29 2.15 -11.39
CA ALA A 329 -8.42 1.68 -10.32
C ALA A 329 -8.97 0.51 -9.50
N TYR A 330 -10.09 -0.11 -9.90
CA TYR A 330 -10.70 -1.23 -9.16
C TYR A 330 -9.75 -2.42 -8.98
N SER A 331 -8.93 -2.73 -9.98
CA SER A 331 -7.94 -3.81 -9.94
C SER A 331 -6.78 -3.55 -8.97
N ARG A 332 -6.66 -2.34 -8.44
CA ARG A 332 -5.55 -1.89 -7.57
C ARG A 332 -5.94 -1.86 -6.08
N VAL A 333 -7.12 -2.38 -5.75
CA VAL A 333 -7.65 -2.44 -4.37
C VAL A 333 -7.41 -3.83 -3.79
N THR A 334 -6.94 -3.88 -2.55
CA THR A 334 -6.81 -5.11 -1.75
C THR A 334 -7.57 -4.92 -0.44
N VAL A 335 -8.38 -5.90 -0.05
CA VAL A 335 -9.14 -5.84 1.21
C VAL A 335 -8.42 -6.67 2.28
N VAL A 336 -8.23 -6.09 3.46
CA VAL A 336 -7.56 -6.73 4.59
C VAL A 336 -8.51 -6.77 5.78
N CYS A 337 -9.04 -7.96 6.07
CA CYS A 337 -9.86 -8.26 7.23
C CYS A 337 -8.97 -8.54 8.45
N SER A 338 -8.68 -7.49 9.21
CA SER A 338 -7.88 -7.55 10.45
C SER A 338 -8.60 -8.23 11.61
N LYS A 339 -7.86 -8.49 12.71
CA LYS A 339 -8.38 -9.07 13.96
C LYS A 339 -9.03 -10.44 13.77
N ALA A 340 -8.46 -11.27 12.90
CA ALA A 340 -8.93 -12.65 12.69
C ALA A 340 -8.84 -13.52 13.96
N ASP A 341 -8.11 -13.10 15.00
CA ASP A 341 -8.02 -13.75 16.30
C ASP A 341 -9.18 -13.44 17.27
N ASP A 342 -9.95 -12.37 16.98
CA ASP A 342 -11.10 -11.94 17.79
C ASP A 342 -12.34 -12.76 17.39
N LEU A 343 -12.59 -13.82 18.15
CA LEU A 343 -13.68 -14.78 17.92
C LEU A 343 -14.14 -15.42 19.23
N SER A 344 -15.45 -15.37 19.46
CA SER A 344 -16.12 -16.17 20.49
C SER A 344 -16.47 -17.55 19.93
N VAL A 345 -15.87 -18.61 20.47
CA VAL A 345 -16.12 -20.00 20.04
C VAL A 345 -17.60 -20.37 20.22
N THR A 346 -18.22 -19.92 21.33
CA THR A 346 -19.62 -20.22 21.63
C THR A 346 -20.58 -19.59 20.63
N GLU A 347 -20.29 -18.38 20.14
CA GLU A 347 -21.08 -17.73 19.09
C GLU A 347 -20.82 -18.38 17.73
N ALA A 348 -19.56 -18.70 17.42
CA ALA A 348 -19.19 -19.36 16.19
C ALA A 348 -19.89 -20.72 16.03
N LEU A 349 -19.91 -21.55 17.09
CA LEU A 349 -20.58 -22.84 17.07
C LEU A 349 -22.10 -22.74 16.86
N LYS A 350 -22.76 -21.63 17.18
CA LYS A 350 -24.19 -21.47 16.86
C LYS A 350 -24.46 -21.25 15.36
N LEU A 351 -23.47 -20.73 14.63
CA LEU A 351 -23.57 -20.39 13.21
C LEU A 351 -23.01 -21.49 12.30
N ILE A 352 -22.09 -22.30 12.83
CA ILE A 352 -21.47 -23.41 12.12
C ILE A 352 -22.46 -24.58 12.03
N PRO A 353 -22.68 -25.20 10.84
CA PRO A 353 -23.53 -26.37 10.70
C PRO A 353 -23.07 -27.55 11.56
N GLU A 354 -24.01 -28.36 12.05
CA GLU A 354 -23.73 -29.42 13.03
C GLU A 354 -22.80 -30.54 12.51
N GLY A 355 -22.68 -30.70 11.20
CA GLY A 355 -21.79 -31.69 10.56
C GLY A 355 -20.31 -31.26 10.48
N GLU A 356 -19.99 -30.01 10.80
CA GLU A 356 -18.64 -29.48 10.66
C GLU A 356 -17.69 -29.96 11.75
N ARG A 357 -16.38 -29.96 11.42
CA ARG A 357 -15.31 -30.43 12.32
C ARG A 357 -15.34 -29.75 13.69
N ALA A 358 -15.73 -28.48 13.76
CA ALA A 358 -15.79 -27.73 15.01
C ALA A 358 -16.76 -28.35 16.04
N HIS A 359 -17.91 -28.87 15.60
CA HIS A 359 -18.88 -29.52 16.50
C HIS A 359 -18.39 -30.88 16.98
N GLN A 360 -17.76 -31.65 16.10
CA GLN A 360 -17.15 -32.93 16.45
C GLN A 360 -16.08 -32.76 17.54
N LEU A 361 -15.24 -31.73 17.41
CA LEU A 361 -14.21 -31.40 18.39
C LEU A 361 -14.83 -30.89 19.70
N HIS A 362 -15.87 -30.06 19.65
CA HIS A 362 -16.55 -29.57 20.85
C HIS A 362 -17.29 -30.67 21.62
N ALA A 363 -17.94 -31.62 20.93
CA ALA A 363 -18.53 -32.79 21.57
C ALA A 363 -17.47 -33.62 22.30
N ARG A 364 -16.30 -33.81 21.70
CA ARG A 364 -15.16 -34.47 22.35
C ARG A 364 -14.65 -33.68 23.56
N GLU A 365 -14.59 -32.35 23.49
CA GLU A 365 -14.21 -31.49 24.61
C GLU A 365 -15.17 -31.68 25.80
N GLN A 366 -16.48 -31.69 25.57
CA GLN A 366 -17.48 -31.90 26.62
C GLN A 366 -17.30 -33.25 27.33
N LEU A 367 -16.99 -34.31 26.59
CA LEU A 367 -16.70 -35.63 27.16
C LEU A 367 -15.46 -35.60 28.06
N LEU A 368 -14.35 -35.04 27.56
CA LEU A 368 -13.10 -34.93 28.34
C LEU A 368 -13.25 -33.97 29.53
N GLN A 369 -14.10 -32.95 29.43
CA GLN A 369 -14.39 -32.02 30.51
C GLN A 369 -15.13 -32.72 31.66
N THR A 370 -16.08 -33.60 31.32
CA THR A 370 -16.80 -34.45 32.28
C THR A 370 -15.83 -35.42 32.96
N GLU A 371 -14.92 -36.03 32.20
CA GLU A 371 -13.88 -36.91 32.74
C GLU A 371 -12.92 -36.14 33.68
N ARG A 372 -12.56 -34.91 33.32
CA ARG A 372 -11.72 -34.03 34.15
C ARG A 372 -12.38 -33.71 35.49
N GLU A 373 -13.68 -33.46 35.50
CA GLU A 373 -14.43 -33.18 36.73
C GLU A 373 -14.44 -34.38 37.66
N LYS A 374 -14.76 -35.57 37.15
CA LYS A 374 -14.68 -36.83 37.92
C LYS A 374 -13.29 -37.06 38.51
N LEU A 375 -12.26 -36.94 37.67
CA LEU A 375 -10.88 -37.15 38.12
C LEU A 375 -10.41 -36.06 39.12
N GLN A 376 -10.92 -34.83 39.01
CA GLN A 376 -10.63 -33.73 39.93
C GLN A 376 -11.30 -33.95 41.30
N GLU A 377 -12.50 -34.52 41.32
CA GLU A 377 -13.20 -34.96 42.54
C GLU A 377 -12.42 -36.09 43.23
N GLU A 378 -12.02 -37.15 42.50
CA GLU A 378 -11.22 -38.25 43.06
C GLU A 378 -9.90 -37.75 43.66
N VAL A 379 -9.20 -36.82 43.00
CA VAL A 379 -7.99 -36.19 43.54
C VAL A 379 -8.28 -35.40 44.82
N ASN A 380 -9.43 -34.73 44.91
CA ASN A 380 -9.81 -33.97 46.10
C ASN A 380 -10.16 -34.91 47.27
N GLU A 381 -10.86 -36.02 47.01
CA GLU A 381 -11.13 -37.05 48.02
C GLU A 381 -9.84 -37.67 48.56
N LEU A 382 -8.91 -38.05 47.69
CA LEU A 382 -7.62 -38.60 48.10
C LEU A 382 -6.77 -37.58 48.89
N LYS A 383 -6.84 -36.29 48.53
CA LYS A 383 -6.19 -35.22 49.33
C LYS A 383 -6.83 -35.09 50.71
N HIS A 384 -8.15 -35.14 50.80
CA HIS A 384 -8.87 -35.06 52.07
C HIS A 384 -8.49 -36.23 52.98
N ARG A 385 -8.54 -37.48 52.49
CA ARG A 385 -8.11 -38.67 53.25
C ARG A 385 -6.66 -38.56 53.70
N ASN A 386 -5.76 -38.08 52.84
CA ASN A 386 -4.36 -37.88 53.23
C ASN A 386 -4.21 -36.83 54.36
N SER A 387 -4.98 -35.74 54.33
CA SER A 387 -5.00 -34.73 55.40
C SER A 387 -5.58 -35.28 56.71
N GLU A 388 -6.59 -36.13 56.62
CA GLU A 388 -7.21 -36.77 57.78
C GLU A 388 -6.23 -37.73 58.46
N ILE A 389 -5.51 -38.54 57.69
CA ILE A 389 -4.44 -39.41 58.20
C ILE A 389 -3.29 -38.56 58.79
N ASP A 390 -2.93 -37.43 58.20
CA ASP A 390 -1.93 -36.51 58.76
C ASP A 390 -2.36 -35.95 60.13
N SER A 391 -3.65 -35.64 60.30
CA SER A 391 -4.23 -35.23 61.58
C SER A 391 -4.18 -36.38 62.59
N GLN A 392 -4.58 -37.59 62.19
CA GLN A 392 -4.53 -38.79 63.04
C GLN A 392 -3.10 -39.11 63.50
N ILE A 393 -2.12 -39.05 62.59
CA ILE A 393 -0.70 -39.22 62.92
C ILE A 393 -0.26 -38.19 63.95
N SER A 394 -0.63 -36.92 63.77
CA SER A 394 -0.27 -35.83 64.69
C SER A 394 -0.88 -36.01 66.07
N GLN A 395 -2.15 -36.41 66.15
CA GLN A 395 -2.84 -36.74 67.40
C GLN A 395 -2.22 -37.94 68.11
N LEU A 396 -1.91 -39.01 67.37
CA LEU A 396 -1.26 -40.21 67.91
C LEU A 396 0.16 -39.91 68.41
N LEU A 397 0.94 -39.10 67.70
CA LEU A 397 2.26 -38.66 68.15
C LEU A 397 2.17 -37.85 69.44
N THR A 398 1.21 -36.92 69.53
CA THR A 398 0.97 -36.12 70.74
C THR A 398 0.57 -37.01 71.92
N TYR A 399 -0.27 -38.01 71.68
CA TYR A 399 -0.70 -39.00 72.69
C TYR A 399 0.45 -39.92 73.14
N ILE A 400 1.29 -40.38 72.21
CA ILE A 400 2.46 -41.21 72.53
C ILE A 400 3.47 -40.41 73.36
N VAL A 401 3.70 -39.13 73.02
CA VAL A 401 4.55 -38.23 73.81
C VAL A 401 3.96 -38.04 75.22
N SER A 402 2.65 -37.80 75.35
CA SER A 402 2.04 -37.61 76.68
C SER A 402 2.12 -38.88 77.53
N LEU A 403 1.89 -40.06 76.96
CA LEU A 403 2.08 -41.35 77.65
C LEU A 403 3.52 -41.54 78.12
N ARG A 404 4.50 -41.18 77.28
CA ARG A 404 5.93 -41.26 77.65
C ARG A 404 6.27 -40.33 78.81
N THR A 405 5.79 -39.08 78.76
CA THR A 405 6.00 -38.12 79.86
C THR A 405 5.29 -38.53 81.17
N ALA A 406 4.16 -39.26 81.09
CA ALA A 406 3.48 -39.78 82.27
C ALA A 406 4.24 -40.96 82.91
N LEU A 407 4.84 -41.81 82.08
CA LEU A 407 5.71 -42.91 82.52
C LEU A 407 6.97 -42.38 83.20
N ASP A 408 7.61 -41.35 82.62
CA ASP A 408 8.80 -40.69 83.19
C ASP A 408 8.49 -40.04 84.56
N ARG A 409 7.23 -39.61 84.79
CA ARG A 409 6.77 -39.07 86.08
C ARG A 409 6.45 -40.14 87.13
N SER A 410 6.06 -41.36 86.74
CA SER A 410 5.80 -42.45 87.68
C SER A 410 7.07 -43.13 88.20
N ASP A 411 8.19 -42.98 87.51
CA ASP A 411 9.45 -43.69 87.83
C ASP A 411 10.45 -42.88 88.69
N GLY A 412 10.01 -41.76 89.27
CA GLY A 412 10.70 -41.13 90.41
C GLY A 412 12.19 -40.82 90.23
N ARG A 413 12.65 -40.38 89.05
CA ARG A 413 13.99 -39.81 88.86
C ARG A 413 13.94 -38.51 88.08
N GLU A 414 13.99 -37.40 88.80
CA GLU A 414 14.37 -36.10 88.26
C GLU A 414 15.79 -36.16 87.67
N ASN A 415 15.98 -35.74 86.41
CA ASN A 415 16.93 -34.66 86.08
C ASN A 415 17.03 -34.34 84.56
N LEU A 416 16.87 -33.04 84.28
CA LEU A 416 17.52 -32.16 83.29
C LEU A 416 18.03 -32.68 81.92
N LEU A 417 17.42 -32.11 80.86
CA LEU A 417 17.96 -31.54 79.60
C LEU A 417 19.19 -32.18 78.90
N VAL A 418 19.06 -32.50 77.59
CA VAL A 418 19.85 -31.96 76.43
C VAL A 418 19.65 -32.84 75.15
N SER A 419 19.68 -32.21 73.96
CA SER A 419 19.57 -32.79 72.59
C SER A 419 20.88 -33.46 72.06
N PRO A 420 21.07 -33.70 70.74
CA PRO A 420 20.66 -34.84 69.91
C PRO A 420 21.85 -35.68 69.37
N GLY A 421 21.70 -37.00 69.20
CA GLY A 421 22.69 -37.85 68.49
C GLY A 421 22.70 -39.31 68.96
N ALA A 422 22.53 -40.25 68.02
CA ALA A 422 22.44 -41.71 68.22
C ALA A 422 23.78 -42.37 68.66
N PRO A 423 23.88 -43.71 68.79
CA PRO A 423 22.90 -44.78 69.06
C PRO A 423 23.24 -45.58 70.35
N GLU A 424 22.35 -46.40 70.89
CA GLU A 424 22.68 -47.79 71.29
C GLU A 424 21.52 -48.54 71.93
N SER A 425 21.45 -49.81 71.54
CA SER A 425 20.57 -50.88 71.97
C SER A 425 21.01 -51.47 73.31
N GLY A 426 20.11 -51.45 74.30
CA GLY A 426 20.15 -52.29 75.49
C GLY A 426 18.74 -52.79 75.82
N PRO A 427 18.54 -54.04 76.31
CA PRO A 427 17.22 -54.55 76.63
C PRO A 427 16.68 -53.84 77.89
N LEU A 428 15.45 -53.33 77.81
CA LEU A 428 14.75 -52.72 78.95
C LEU A 428 14.26 -53.82 79.92
N ASP A 429 14.41 -53.58 81.24
CA ASP A 429 14.01 -54.50 82.32
C ASP A 429 12.52 -54.91 82.26
N GLU A 430 12.22 -56.13 82.72
CA GLU A 430 10.87 -56.75 82.73
C GLU A 430 9.73 -55.93 83.38
N PRO A 431 9.92 -55.11 84.44
CA PRO A 431 8.83 -54.31 85.03
C PRO A 431 8.35 -53.17 84.12
N SER A 432 9.24 -52.57 83.33
CA SER A 432 8.94 -51.44 82.44
C SER A 432 8.15 -51.89 81.21
N LEU A 433 8.42 -53.10 80.70
CA LEU A 433 7.68 -53.73 79.59
C LEU A 433 6.21 -54.02 79.96
N VAL A 434 5.94 -54.46 81.19
CA VAL A 434 4.57 -54.70 81.67
C VAL A 434 3.82 -53.38 81.88
N LEU A 435 4.46 -52.36 82.46
CA LEU A 435 3.89 -51.01 82.65
C LEU A 435 3.56 -50.30 81.32
N LEU A 436 4.45 -50.36 80.32
CA LEU A 436 4.20 -49.84 78.98
C LEU A 436 3.01 -50.52 78.29
N SER A 437 2.80 -51.83 78.54
CA SER A 437 1.64 -52.57 78.03
C SER A 437 0.33 -52.19 78.75
N ALA A 438 0.39 -51.97 80.07
CA ALA A 438 -0.77 -51.60 80.90
C ALA A 438 -1.30 -50.19 80.60
N PHE A 439 -0.44 -49.24 80.22
CA PHE A 439 -0.80 -47.87 79.82
C PHE A 439 -1.18 -47.73 78.33
N GLY A 440 -1.25 -48.83 77.57
CA GLY A 440 -1.73 -48.81 76.18
C GLY A 440 -0.72 -48.25 75.15
N PHE A 441 0.58 -48.21 75.46
CA PHE A 441 1.64 -47.71 74.58
C PHE A 441 1.84 -48.58 73.32
N ASN A 442 1.91 -49.91 73.48
CA ASN A 442 2.04 -50.86 72.35
C ASN A 442 0.87 -50.76 71.35
N PRO A 443 -0.40 -50.71 71.78
CA PRO A 443 -1.55 -50.44 70.92
C PRO A 443 -1.51 -49.10 70.17
N ALA A 444 -0.93 -48.05 70.76
CA ALA A 444 -0.81 -46.73 70.13
C ALA A 444 0.28 -46.71 69.05
N MET A 445 1.44 -47.34 69.32
CA MET A 445 2.51 -47.51 68.34
C MET A 445 2.09 -48.38 67.14
N GLY A 446 1.30 -49.43 67.37
CA GLY A 446 0.71 -50.24 66.29
C GLY A 446 -0.23 -49.43 65.39
N ARG A 447 -1.08 -48.57 65.99
CA ARG A 447 -1.96 -47.65 65.25
C ARG A 447 -1.18 -46.60 64.45
N LEU A 448 -0.09 -46.06 65.00
CA LEU A 448 0.80 -45.12 64.28
C LEU A 448 1.46 -45.79 63.07
N SER A 449 1.97 -47.01 63.23
CA SER A 449 2.54 -47.79 62.12
C SER A 449 1.51 -48.09 61.03
N ALA A 450 0.27 -48.41 61.42
CA ALA A 450 -0.83 -48.63 60.49
C ALA A 450 -1.19 -47.35 59.70
N ALA A 451 -1.30 -46.20 60.38
CA ALA A 451 -1.56 -44.91 59.73
C ALA A 451 -0.42 -44.49 58.78
N HIS A 452 0.85 -44.75 59.14
CA HIS A 452 1.99 -44.55 58.23
C HIS A 452 1.97 -45.47 57.01
N ALA A 453 1.56 -46.73 57.17
CA ALA A 453 1.42 -47.67 56.06
C ALA A 453 0.28 -47.26 55.11
N GLU A 454 -0.85 -46.81 55.66
CA GLU A 454 -2.00 -46.30 54.91
C GLU A 454 -1.64 -45.03 54.12
N LYS A 455 -0.96 -44.07 54.76
CA LYS A 455 -0.41 -42.88 54.07
C LYS A 455 0.54 -43.26 52.93
N LYS A 456 1.42 -44.25 53.16
CA LYS A 456 2.34 -44.75 52.13
C LYS A 456 1.58 -45.40 50.97
N ALA A 457 0.49 -46.11 51.24
CA ALA A 457 -0.37 -46.70 50.23
C ALA A 457 -1.12 -45.65 49.39
N LEU A 458 -1.57 -44.54 49.98
CA LEU A 458 -2.27 -43.44 49.29
C LEU A 458 -1.37 -42.57 48.41
N LYS A 459 -0.06 -42.53 48.68
CA LYS A 459 0.89 -41.68 47.95
C LYS A 459 0.97 -42.02 46.45
N LYS A 460 0.91 -43.32 46.10
CA LYS A 460 1.02 -43.80 44.71
C LYS A 460 -0.24 -43.49 43.88
N PRO A 461 -1.47 -43.80 44.32
CA PRO A 461 -2.72 -43.40 43.66
C PRO A 461 -2.86 -41.87 43.49
N LEU A 462 -2.52 -41.10 44.53
CA LEU A 462 -2.56 -39.64 44.46
C LEU A 462 -1.61 -39.09 43.38
N ALA A 463 -0.41 -39.67 43.26
CA ALA A 463 0.56 -39.28 42.25
C ALA A 463 0.10 -39.65 40.82
N SER A 464 -0.46 -40.85 40.63
CA SER A 464 -0.96 -41.30 39.31
C SER A 464 -2.16 -40.47 38.85
N GLN A 465 -3.14 -40.21 39.72
CA GLN A 465 -4.30 -39.39 39.35
C GLN A 465 -3.92 -37.93 39.11
N ARG A 466 -2.97 -37.36 39.88
CA ARG A 466 -2.43 -36.03 39.58
C ARG A 466 -1.74 -35.97 38.22
N LYS A 467 -1.07 -37.04 37.79
CA LYS A 467 -0.46 -37.12 36.46
C LYS A 467 -1.52 -37.18 35.37
N ALA A 468 -2.50 -38.07 35.48
CA ALA A 468 -3.62 -38.18 34.55
C ALA A 468 -4.41 -36.86 34.44
N LEU A 469 -4.64 -36.17 35.56
CA LEU A 469 -5.30 -34.85 35.58
C LEU A 469 -4.49 -33.79 34.83
N ARG A 470 -3.16 -33.86 34.87
CA ARG A 470 -2.28 -32.93 34.13
C ARG A 470 -2.29 -33.24 32.63
N GLU A 471 -2.23 -34.52 32.26
CA GLU A 471 -2.32 -34.99 30.86
C GLU A 471 -3.67 -34.57 30.26
N LEU A 472 -4.77 -34.84 30.95
CA LEU A 472 -6.12 -34.46 30.50
C LEU A 472 -6.32 -32.94 30.41
N LYS A 473 -5.73 -32.16 31.33
CA LYS A 473 -5.72 -30.68 31.24
C LYS A 473 -4.91 -30.19 30.03
N ALA A 474 -3.83 -30.86 29.66
CA ALA A 474 -3.05 -30.54 28.47
C ALA A 474 -3.84 -30.89 27.19
N ASP A 475 -4.51 -32.04 27.17
CA ASP A 475 -5.35 -32.47 26.04
C ASP A 475 -6.53 -31.52 25.82
N LEU A 476 -7.24 -31.12 26.89
CA LEU A 476 -8.30 -30.11 26.81
C LEU A 476 -7.79 -28.77 26.28
N LYS A 477 -6.59 -28.33 26.69
CA LYS A 477 -5.98 -27.10 26.18
C LYS A 477 -5.66 -27.21 24.69
N SER A 478 -5.13 -28.35 24.25
CA SER A 478 -4.87 -28.62 22.83
C SER A 478 -6.17 -28.62 22.03
N LEU A 479 -7.18 -29.34 22.52
CA LEU A 479 -8.47 -29.48 21.87
C LEU A 479 -9.22 -28.15 21.74
N ASN A 480 -9.19 -27.30 22.76
CA ASN A 480 -9.76 -25.96 22.69
C ASN A 480 -9.04 -25.09 21.63
N SER A 481 -7.72 -25.24 21.49
CA SER A 481 -6.98 -24.57 20.41
C SER A 481 -7.39 -25.09 19.03
N GLU A 482 -7.62 -26.39 18.88
CA GLU A 482 -8.11 -26.99 17.63
C GLU A 482 -9.54 -26.55 17.28
N ILE A 483 -10.43 -26.47 18.27
CA ILE A 483 -11.80 -25.96 18.09
C ILE A 483 -11.72 -24.51 17.60
N LYS A 484 -10.94 -23.67 18.28
CA LYS A 484 -10.78 -22.26 17.90
C LYS A 484 -10.21 -22.13 16.49
N HIS A 485 -9.24 -22.97 16.11
CA HIS A 485 -8.70 -22.99 14.75
C HIS A 485 -9.77 -23.36 13.72
N ALA A 486 -10.56 -24.41 13.98
CA ALA A 486 -11.65 -24.81 13.10
C ALA A 486 -12.68 -23.69 12.93
N CYS A 487 -13.02 -22.98 14.00
CA CYS A 487 -13.95 -21.85 13.95
C CYS A 487 -13.37 -20.64 13.18
N VAL A 488 -12.10 -20.28 13.40
CA VAL A 488 -11.43 -19.19 12.66
C VAL A 488 -11.37 -19.52 11.18
N LYS A 489 -10.93 -20.73 10.82
CA LYS A 489 -10.84 -21.18 9.44
C LYS A 489 -12.20 -21.15 8.75
N TRP A 490 -13.23 -21.73 9.36
CA TRP A 490 -14.58 -21.72 8.80
C TRP A 490 -15.11 -20.30 8.58
N ARG A 491 -14.88 -19.38 9.53
CA ARG A 491 -15.27 -17.96 9.37
C ARG A 491 -14.52 -17.33 8.19
N ASN A 492 -13.20 -17.48 8.13
CA ASN A 492 -12.38 -16.87 7.09
C ASN A 492 -12.78 -17.39 5.69
N ASP A 493 -13.01 -18.70 5.56
CA ASP A 493 -13.42 -19.37 4.31
C ASP A 493 -14.79 -18.89 3.83
N ARG A 494 -15.69 -18.49 4.74
CA ARG A 494 -17.01 -17.95 4.40
C ARG A 494 -17.02 -16.43 4.18
N THR A 495 -16.23 -15.68 4.93
CA THR A 495 -16.16 -14.21 4.83
C THR A 495 -15.50 -13.76 3.53
N ARG A 496 -14.44 -14.44 3.09
CA ARG A 496 -13.70 -14.10 1.86
C ARG A 496 -14.59 -14.02 0.61
N PRO A 497 -15.34 -15.08 0.21
CA PRO A 497 -16.20 -15.01 -0.98
C PRO A 497 -17.36 -14.04 -0.82
N LEU A 498 -17.85 -13.84 0.42
CA LEU A 498 -18.92 -12.89 0.68
C LEU A 498 -18.47 -11.44 0.43
N ILE A 499 -17.27 -11.06 0.86
CA ILE A 499 -16.71 -9.73 0.58
C ILE A 499 -16.45 -9.54 -0.91
N GLN A 500 -15.92 -10.56 -1.59
CA GLN A 500 -15.72 -10.54 -3.03
C GLN A 500 -17.05 -10.32 -3.77
N PHE A 501 -18.09 -11.03 -3.37
CA PHE A 501 -19.45 -10.86 -3.89
C PHE A 501 -20.01 -9.47 -3.57
N GLN A 502 -19.98 -9.01 -2.32
CA GLN A 502 -20.47 -7.69 -1.91
C GLN A 502 -19.76 -6.54 -2.63
N PHE A 503 -18.46 -6.67 -2.89
CA PHE A 503 -17.71 -5.69 -3.65
C PHE A 503 -18.20 -5.62 -5.10
N ALA A 504 -18.35 -6.78 -5.76
CA ALA A 504 -18.85 -6.87 -7.12
C ALA A 504 -20.31 -6.42 -7.24
N GLU A 505 -21.16 -6.79 -6.29
CA GLU A 505 -22.55 -6.33 -6.18
C GLU A 505 -22.62 -4.82 -5.97
N GLY A 506 -21.75 -4.25 -5.12
CA GLY A 506 -21.67 -2.82 -4.94
C GLY A 506 -21.26 -2.06 -6.20
N ILE A 507 -20.53 -2.70 -7.13
CA ILE A 507 -20.24 -2.16 -8.47
C ILE A 507 -21.47 -2.35 -9.38
N ARG A 508 -22.10 -3.52 -9.33
CA ARG A 508 -23.31 -3.83 -10.10
C ARG A 508 -24.46 -2.88 -9.79
N GLU A 509 -24.72 -2.59 -8.51
CA GLU A 509 -25.75 -1.64 -8.08
C GLU A 509 -25.48 -0.24 -8.64
N MET A 510 -24.23 0.23 -8.59
CA MET A 510 -23.88 1.52 -9.20
C MET A 510 -24.07 1.52 -10.71
N ASP A 511 -23.69 0.44 -11.40
CA ASP A 511 -23.85 0.31 -12.85
C ASP A 511 -25.34 0.26 -13.23
N LEU A 512 -26.18 -0.42 -12.43
CA LEU A 512 -27.64 -0.44 -12.60
C LEU A 512 -28.26 0.93 -12.33
N ASP A 513 -27.83 1.62 -11.28
CA ASP A 513 -28.27 2.98 -10.95
C ASP A 513 -27.91 3.97 -12.07
N ASN A 514 -26.72 3.82 -12.67
CA ASN A 514 -26.30 4.62 -13.81
C ASN A 514 -27.16 4.31 -15.05
N ALA A 515 -27.44 3.04 -15.32
CA ALA A 515 -28.24 2.61 -16.46
C ALA A 515 -29.73 2.99 -16.33
N ALA A 516 -30.29 2.98 -15.13
CA ALA A 516 -31.69 3.38 -14.89
C ALA A 516 -31.91 4.89 -15.09
N GLU A 517 -30.85 5.71 -14.96
CA GLU A 517 -30.87 7.14 -15.24
C GLU A 517 -30.62 7.47 -16.73
N GLU A 518 -30.24 6.47 -17.56
CA GLU A 518 -30.17 6.59 -19.02
C GLU A 518 -31.57 6.38 -19.62
N ASN A 519 -32.19 7.42 -20.17
CA ASN A 519 -33.50 7.33 -20.85
C ASN A 519 -33.53 6.22 -21.92
N GLU A 520 -34.71 5.60 -22.12
CA GLU A 520 -35.05 4.44 -22.98
C GLU A 520 -34.59 4.43 -24.46
N ASN A 521 -33.79 5.41 -24.92
CA ASN A 521 -33.35 5.56 -26.31
C ASN A 521 -31.85 5.34 -26.55
N SER A 522 -31.04 4.94 -25.56
CA SER A 522 -29.70 4.39 -25.83
C SER A 522 -29.76 2.87 -25.86
N ASP A 523 -29.43 2.31 -27.02
CA ASP A 523 -29.30 0.88 -27.28
C ASP A 523 -28.64 0.17 -26.08
N SER A 524 -29.37 -0.76 -25.47
CA SER A 524 -29.05 -1.43 -24.20
C SER A 524 -27.93 -2.48 -24.34
N SER A 525 -26.94 -2.18 -25.16
CA SER A 525 -25.80 -3.02 -25.51
C SER A 525 -24.50 -2.57 -24.85
N GLN A 526 -24.57 -1.77 -23.77
CA GLN A 526 -23.42 -1.56 -22.89
C GLN A 526 -22.97 -2.93 -22.35
N VAL A 527 -21.74 -3.33 -22.69
CA VAL A 527 -21.11 -4.57 -22.25
C VAL A 527 -21.18 -4.63 -20.73
N ARG A 528 -22.11 -5.45 -20.21
CA ARG A 528 -22.17 -5.72 -18.77
C ARG A 528 -20.89 -6.42 -18.38
N ARG A 529 -20.20 -5.85 -17.39
CA ARG A 529 -18.97 -6.44 -16.85
C ARG A 529 -19.25 -7.86 -16.38
N ASN A 530 -18.22 -8.71 -16.46
CA ASN A 530 -18.28 -9.98 -15.76
C ASN A 530 -18.02 -9.74 -14.26
N TYR A 531 -19.09 -9.49 -13.49
CA TYR A 531 -19.01 -9.24 -12.06
C TYR A 531 -18.42 -10.42 -11.29
N ASP A 532 -18.60 -11.65 -11.79
CA ASP A 532 -17.99 -12.84 -11.19
C ASP A 532 -16.45 -12.81 -11.34
N ASP A 533 -15.94 -12.33 -12.48
CA ASP A 533 -14.50 -12.17 -12.67
C ASP A 533 -13.93 -11.04 -11.80
N ILE A 534 -14.68 -9.95 -11.60
CA ILE A 534 -14.29 -8.87 -10.68
C ILE A 534 -14.21 -9.40 -9.24
N ALA A 535 -15.23 -10.14 -8.80
CA ALA A 535 -15.25 -10.77 -7.48
C ALA A 535 -14.04 -11.70 -7.28
N ARG A 536 -13.76 -12.56 -8.26
CA ARG A 536 -12.63 -13.52 -8.20
C ARG A 536 -11.27 -12.84 -8.17
N LYS A 537 -11.11 -11.72 -8.89
CA LYS A 537 -9.84 -10.99 -8.98
C LYS A 537 -9.55 -10.10 -7.76
N LEU A 538 -10.55 -9.80 -6.91
CA LEU A 538 -10.35 -8.99 -5.71
C LEU A 538 -9.51 -9.77 -4.67
N PRO A 539 -8.30 -9.30 -4.32
CA PRO A 539 -7.51 -9.91 -3.25
C PRO A 539 -8.11 -9.55 -1.89
N VAL A 540 -8.45 -10.56 -1.09
CA VAL A 540 -9.00 -10.43 0.26
C VAL A 540 -8.14 -11.26 1.22
N PHE A 541 -7.68 -10.69 2.33
CA PHE A 541 -6.85 -11.40 3.32
C PHE A 541 -7.44 -11.28 4.72
N CYS A 542 -7.61 -12.40 5.43
CA CYS A 542 -8.14 -12.46 6.79
C CYS A 542 -6.99 -12.61 7.79
N VAL A 543 -6.44 -11.47 8.23
CA VAL A 543 -5.17 -11.43 8.95
C VAL A 543 -5.30 -11.29 10.47
N SER A 544 -4.37 -11.93 11.20
CA SER A 544 -4.14 -11.65 12.61
C SER A 544 -2.70 -11.18 12.85
N SER A 545 -2.53 -9.87 12.99
CA SER A 545 -1.24 -9.27 13.35
C SER A 545 -0.76 -9.74 14.72
N LYS A 546 -1.67 -9.93 15.70
CA LYS A 546 -1.30 -10.35 17.06
C LYS A 546 -0.76 -11.77 17.08
N ALA A 547 -1.46 -12.71 16.41
CA ALA A 547 -1.02 -14.10 16.31
C ALA A 547 0.34 -14.19 15.62
N TYR A 548 0.51 -13.51 14.49
CA TYR A 548 1.76 -13.50 13.73
C TYR A 548 2.95 -12.98 14.55
N GLN A 549 2.78 -11.82 15.20
CA GLN A 549 3.82 -11.21 16.03
C GLN A 549 4.21 -12.12 17.19
N LYS A 550 3.23 -12.74 17.87
CA LYS A 550 3.49 -13.65 18.99
C LYS A 550 4.23 -14.92 18.56
N MET A 551 3.81 -15.52 17.45
CA MET A 551 4.44 -16.72 16.89
C MET A 551 5.87 -16.44 16.37
N SER A 552 6.12 -15.21 15.93
CA SER A 552 7.45 -14.75 15.53
C SER A 552 8.36 -14.37 16.71
N GLY A 553 7.95 -14.66 17.95
CA GLY A 553 8.75 -14.45 19.17
C GLY A 553 8.67 -13.04 19.77
N ARG A 554 7.76 -12.19 19.28
CA ARG A 554 7.50 -10.83 19.79
C ARG A 554 6.31 -10.85 20.77
N LEU A 555 5.96 -9.69 21.36
CA LEU A 555 4.86 -9.57 22.33
C LEU A 555 5.00 -10.52 23.54
N LYS A 556 6.17 -10.54 24.18
CA LYS A 556 6.52 -11.55 25.21
C LYS A 556 5.60 -11.54 26.44
N ILE A 557 4.99 -10.39 26.76
CA ILE A 557 4.12 -10.21 27.93
C ILE A 557 2.73 -10.84 27.70
N ASP A 558 2.21 -10.78 26.47
CA ASP A 558 0.87 -11.26 26.15
C ASP A 558 0.74 -12.79 26.22
N ASP A 559 -0.47 -13.26 26.47
CA ASP A 559 -0.79 -14.70 26.37
C ASP A 559 -0.69 -15.20 24.93
N GLN A 560 -0.50 -16.53 24.79
CA GLN A 560 -0.51 -17.19 23.49
C GLN A 560 -1.88 -17.05 22.82
N VAL A 561 -1.88 -16.69 21.53
CA VAL A 561 -3.10 -16.57 20.75
C VAL A 561 -3.50 -17.96 20.22
N ALA A 562 -4.51 -18.57 20.83
CA ALA A 562 -5.06 -19.84 20.35
C ALA A 562 -5.78 -19.68 19.00
N GLY A 563 -5.81 -20.76 18.20
CA GLY A 563 -6.52 -20.83 16.91
C GLY A 563 -5.65 -20.76 15.65
N PHE A 564 -4.33 -20.57 15.79
CA PHE A 564 -3.38 -20.46 14.68
C PHE A 564 -2.27 -21.50 14.87
N PRO A 565 -2.30 -22.66 14.18
CA PRO A 565 -1.29 -23.71 14.34
C PRO A 565 0.06 -23.36 13.72
N GLY A 566 0.09 -22.57 12.64
CA GLY A 566 1.29 -22.06 12.00
C GLY A 566 1.22 -20.57 11.64
N LEU A 567 2.36 -20.03 11.18
CA LEU A 567 2.45 -18.64 10.71
C LEU A 567 1.56 -18.37 9.49
N GLU A 568 1.42 -19.35 8.60
CA GLU A 568 0.59 -19.25 7.39
C GLU A 568 -0.90 -19.04 7.71
N ASP A 569 -1.39 -19.62 8.81
CA ASP A 569 -2.80 -19.47 9.22
C ASP A 569 -3.15 -18.03 9.64
N THR A 570 -2.14 -17.20 9.91
CA THR A 570 -2.32 -15.77 10.22
C THR A 570 -2.54 -14.91 8.98
N GLU A 571 -2.33 -15.47 7.78
CA GLU A 571 -2.38 -14.83 6.46
C GLU A 571 -1.45 -13.61 6.26
N ILE A 572 -0.65 -13.23 7.25
CA ILE A 572 0.37 -12.17 7.09
C ILE A 572 1.43 -12.56 6.05
N PRO A 573 1.97 -13.80 6.01
CA PRO A 573 2.90 -14.21 4.95
C PRO A 573 2.29 -14.13 3.54
N ALA A 574 1.02 -14.51 3.39
CA ALA A 574 0.31 -14.38 2.12
C ALA A 574 0.16 -12.92 1.69
N LEU A 575 -0.15 -12.02 2.64
CA LEU A 575 -0.21 -10.58 2.39
C LEU A 575 1.18 -9.99 2.04
N GLN A 576 2.25 -10.45 2.70
CA GLN A 576 3.62 -10.07 2.38
C GLN A 576 3.97 -10.46 0.94
N LYS A 577 3.65 -11.70 0.54
CA LYS A 577 3.87 -12.20 -0.82
C LYS A 577 3.11 -11.38 -1.87
N HIS A 578 1.83 -11.11 -1.65
CA HIS A 578 1.01 -10.28 -2.54
C HIS A 578 1.59 -8.87 -2.73
N ALA A 579 2.08 -8.24 -1.65
CA ALA A 579 2.71 -6.93 -1.72
C ALA A 579 4.00 -6.94 -2.55
N MET A 580 4.82 -7.99 -2.39
CA MET A 580 6.04 -8.18 -3.16
C MET A 580 5.73 -8.42 -4.64
N GLU A 581 4.76 -9.28 -4.96
CA GLU A 581 4.33 -9.56 -6.33
C GLU A 581 3.85 -8.29 -7.04
N THR A 582 3.03 -7.47 -6.37
CA THR A 582 2.54 -6.19 -6.91
C THR A 582 3.70 -5.24 -7.24
N ALA A 583 4.71 -5.16 -6.37
CA ALA A 583 5.89 -4.35 -6.61
C ALA A 583 6.78 -4.94 -7.72
N ASP A 584 6.93 -6.26 -7.75
CA ASP A 584 7.75 -7.00 -8.71
C ASP A 584 7.20 -6.92 -10.14
N GLU A 585 5.89 -6.93 -10.33
CA GLU A 585 5.25 -6.74 -11.64
C GLU A 585 5.62 -5.37 -12.24
N THR A 586 5.45 -4.31 -11.44
CA THR A 586 5.78 -2.93 -11.84
C THR A 586 7.27 -2.77 -12.16
N ARG A 587 8.11 -3.39 -11.33
CA ARG A 587 9.57 -3.39 -11.46
C ARG A 587 10.05 -4.16 -12.68
N SER A 588 9.51 -5.36 -12.90
CA SER A 588 9.85 -6.21 -14.05
C SER A 588 9.43 -5.57 -15.36
N ALA A 589 8.27 -4.93 -15.42
CA ALA A 589 7.83 -4.18 -16.60
C ALA A 589 8.81 -3.04 -16.96
N THR A 590 9.29 -2.30 -15.96
CA THR A 590 10.29 -1.23 -16.16
C THR A 590 11.63 -1.79 -16.65
N CYS A 591 12.10 -2.90 -16.07
CA CYS A 591 13.36 -3.54 -16.49
C CYS A 591 13.27 -4.10 -17.91
N ARG A 592 12.17 -4.79 -18.26
CA ARG A 592 11.96 -5.31 -19.62
C ARG A 592 12.00 -4.18 -20.65
N ARG A 593 11.35 -3.05 -20.35
CA ARG A 593 11.37 -1.87 -21.22
C ARG A 593 12.79 -1.40 -21.50
N PHE A 594 13.60 -1.18 -20.45
CA PHE A 594 14.99 -0.78 -20.61
C PHE A 594 15.80 -1.79 -21.45
N LEU A 595 15.66 -3.09 -21.16
CA LEU A 595 16.40 -4.14 -21.87
C LEU A 595 16.01 -4.24 -23.35
N THR A 596 14.73 -4.06 -23.67
CA THR A 596 14.26 -4.00 -25.05
C THR A 596 14.84 -2.79 -25.78
N ASP A 597 14.81 -1.61 -25.16
CA ASP A 597 15.37 -0.40 -25.75
C ASP A 597 16.90 -0.48 -25.90
N LEU A 598 17.59 -1.08 -24.93
CA LEU A 598 19.02 -1.38 -25.02
C LEU A 598 19.32 -2.33 -26.19
N ARG A 599 18.54 -3.39 -26.38
CA ARG A 599 18.70 -4.32 -27.51
C ARG A 599 18.58 -3.57 -28.84
N ASN A 600 17.59 -2.67 -28.94
CA ASN A 600 17.36 -1.84 -30.13
C ASN A 600 18.55 -0.89 -30.39
N PHE A 601 19.14 -0.32 -29.34
CA PHE A 601 20.33 0.51 -29.42
C PHE A 601 21.56 -0.29 -29.88
N LEU A 602 21.85 -1.44 -29.25
CA LEU A 602 23.00 -2.29 -29.59
C LEU A 602 22.92 -2.82 -31.03
N THR A 603 21.72 -3.17 -31.49
CA THR A 603 21.50 -3.57 -32.89
C THR A 603 21.84 -2.42 -33.85
N SER A 604 21.55 -1.17 -33.47
CA SER A 604 21.92 0.02 -34.25
C SER A 604 23.42 0.18 -34.40
N VAL A 605 24.14 0.04 -33.29
CA VAL A 605 25.60 0.18 -33.27
C VAL A 605 26.26 -0.96 -34.04
N HIS A 606 25.78 -2.19 -33.86
CA HIS A 606 26.28 -3.37 -34.57
C HIS A 606 26.13 -3.24 -36.10
N LEU A 607 24.97 -2.74 -36.57
CA LEU A 607 24.74 -2.51 -38.01
C LEU A 607 25.81 -1.60 -38.62
N GLN A 608 26.21 -0.53 -37.93
CA GLN A 608 27.24 0.39 -38.41
C GLN A 608 28.66 -0.21 -38.38
N VAL A 609 28.97 -1.03 -37.38
CA VAL A 609 30.25 -1.76 -37.32
C VAL A 609 30.38 -2.75 -38.48
N VAL A 610 29.31 -3.49 -38.80
CA VAL A 610 29.29 -4.44 -39.93
C VAL A 610 29.40 -3.72 -41.27
N LEU A 611 28.73 -2.57 -41.44
CA LEU A 611 28.86 -1.73 -42.63
C LEU A 611 30.30 -1.23 -42.86
N SER A 612 31.06 -1.06 -41.78
CA SER A 612 32.46 -0.62 -41.82
C SER A 612 33.45 -1.75 -42.15
N ASP A 613 33.05 -3.02 -42.01
CA ASP A 613 33.89 -4.21 -42.33
C ASP A 613 33.70 -4.70 -43.75
N GLN A 614 32.45 -4.66 -44.23
CA GLN A 614 32.08 -5.17 -45.55
C GLN A 614 31.44 -4.05 -46.37
N PRO A 615 32.28 -3.19 -46.97
CA PRO A 615 31.83 -2.10 -47.84
C PRO A 615 30.94 -2.62 -48.99
N THR A 616 29.77 -2.00 -49.18
CA THR A 616 28.81 -2.39 -50.23
C THR A 616 29.36 -2.09 -51.63
N LYS A 617 29.68 -3.14 -52.40
CA LYS A 617 30.14 -3.03 -53.79
C LYS A 617 28.96 -3.02 -54.76
N LEU A 618 28.18 -1.94 -54.75
CA LEU A 618 27.18 -1.65 -55.79
C LEU A 618 27.80 -0.72 -56.82
N ALA A 619 27.48 -0.89 -58.11
CA ALA A 619 27.82 0.09 -59.16
C ALA A 619 27.06 1.41 -58.91
N ASP A 620 27.64 2.55 -59.30
CA ASP A 620 27.13 3.87 -58.94
C ASP A 620 25.71 4.13 -59.49
N ASP A 621 25.45 3.71 -60.73
CA ASP A 621 24.15 3.77 -61.40
C ASP A 621 23.08 2.93 -60.68
N MET A 622 23.45 1.73 -60.25
CA MET A 622 22.58 0.82 -59.50
C MET A 622 22.33 1.34 -58.08
N ARG A 623 23.35 1.91 -57.44
CA ARG A 623 23.24 2.51 -56.10
C ARG A 623 22.25 3.67 -56.08
N GLU A 624 22.35 4.58 -57.05
CA GLU A 624 21.39 5.68 -57.18
C GLU A 624 19.97 5.18 -57.45
N ALA A 625 19.80 4.13 -58.26
CA ALA A 625 18.49 3.54 -58.52
C ALA A 625 17.87 2.94 -57.24
N GLU A 626 18.67 2.25 -56.42
CA GLU A 626 18.21 1.70 -55.14
C GLU A 626 17.93 2.80 -54.10
N LEU A 627 18.72 3.88 -54.05
CA LEU A 627 18.43 5.03 -53.16
C LEU A 627 17.12 5.71 -53.51
N ARG A 628 16.86 5.98 -54.80
CA ARG A 628 15.59 6.55 -55.27
C ARG A 628 14.40 5.63 -54.94
N TYR A 629 14.60 4.31 -55.05
CA TYR A 629 13.58 3.34 -54.68
C TYR A 629 13.31 3.34 -53.17
N LEU A 630 14.38 3.34 -52.37
CA LEU A 630 14.31 3.38 -50.91
C LEU A 630 13.58 4.65 -50.45
N GLU A 631 13.93 5.83 -50.97
CA GLU A 631 13.25 7.08 -50.65
C GLU A 631 11.75 6.98 -50.94
N LYS A 632 11.36 6.47 -52.11
CA LYS A 632 9.95 6.24 -52.46
C LYS A 632 9.26 5.24 -51.53
N ALA A 633 9.94 4.17 -51.13
CA ALA A 633 9.39 3.17 -50.21
C ALA A 633 9.24 3.73 -48.79
N MET A 634 10.19 4.56 -48.33
CA MET A 634 10.14 5.26 -47.05
C MET A 634 9.01 6.30 -47.02
N ASP A 635 8.82 7.04 -48.11
CA ASP A 635 7.68 7.97 -48.26
C ASP A 635 6.34 7.22 -48.22
N GLY A 636 6.27 6.03 -48.83
CA GLY A 636 5.13 5.13 -48.73
C GLY A 636 4.84 4.73 -47.28
N LEU A 637 5.85 4.20 -46.58
CA LEU A 637 5.71 3.81 -45.17
C LEU A 637 5.28 5.00 -44.30
N ARG A 638 5.90 6.17 -44.48
CA ARG A 638 5.56 7.39 -43.76
C ARG A 638 4.09 7.78 -44.01
N LYS A 639 3.63 7.69 -45.25
CA LYS A 639 2.25 8.01 -45.61
C LYS A 639 1.27 7.01 -44.98
N ASP A 640 1.59 5.72 -45.02
CA ASP A 640 0.73 4.67 -44.46
C ASP A 640 0.58 4.85 -42.94
N LEU A 641 1.68 5.04 -42.20
CA LEU A 641 1.65 5.27 -40.76
C LEU A 641 0.89 6.55 -40.38
N ASN A 642 1.14 7.67 -41.08
CA ASN A 642 0.43 8.92 -40.82
C ASN A 642 -1.06 8.84 -41.19
N SER A 643 -1.42 8.09 -42.24
CA SER A 643 -2.82 7.88 -42.61
C SER A 643 -3.56 7.05 -41.57
N ALA A 644 -2.92 6.00 -41.03
CA ALA A 644 -3.47 5.18 -39.96
C ALA A 644 -3.69 6.00 -38.69
N LEU A 645 -2.71 6.86 -38.33
CA LEU A 645 -2.85 7.81 -37.21
C LEU A 645 -4.02 8.77 -37.42
N THR A 646 -4.06 9.45 -38.58
CA THR A 646 -5.10 10.45 -38.86
C THR A 646 -6.50 9.84 -38.79
N GLN A 647 -6.69 8.64 -39.34
CA GLN A 647 -7.96 7.91 -39.27
C GLN A 647 -8.31 7.47 -37.86
N ALA A 648 -7.35 6.92 -37.11
CA ALA A 648 -7.59 6.47 -35.75
C ALA A 648 -7.97 7.63 -34.82
N PHE A 649 -7.27 8.76 -34.92
CA PHE A 649 -7.51 9.93 -34.08
C PHE A 649 -8.72 10.75 -34.51
N SER A 650 -9.12 10.73 -35.79
CA SER A 650 -10.41 11.31 -36.20
C SER A 650 -11.57 10.55 -35.55
N VAL A 651 -11.55 9.23 -35.62
CA VAL A 651 -12.57 8.38 -34.95
C VAL A 651 -12.50 8.55 -33.43
N CYS A 652 -11.30 8.64 -32.85
CA CYS A 652 -11.15 8.89 -31.41
C CYS A 652 -11.80 10.19 -30.97
N ARG A 653 -11.59 11.29 -31.71
CA ARG A 653 -12.22 12.59 -31.42
C ARG A 653 -13.75 12.51 -31.55
N GLU A 654 -14.26 11.79 -32.56
CA GLU A 654 -15.70 11.58 -32.73
C GLU A 654 -16.32 10.77 -31.58
N VAL A 655 -15.64 9.71 -31.12
CA VAL A 655 -16.09 8.89 -29.99
C VAL A 655 -16.06 9.70 -28.70
N VAL A 656 -15.00 10.47 -28.43
CA VAL A 656 -14.91 11.35 -27.26
C VAL A 656 -16.00 12.43 -27.31
N ASP A 657 -16.27 13.03 -28.47
CA ASP A 657 -17.38 13.98 -28.62
C ASP A 657 -18.74 13.34 -28.33
N CYS A 658 -19.03 12.20 -28.95
CA CYS A 658 -20.33 11.53 -28.81
C CYS A 658 -20.55 10.96 -27.41
N CYS A 659 -19.56 10.28 -26.84
CA CYS A 659 -19.67 9.56 -25.58
C CYS A 659 -19.40 10.45 -24.37
N ILE A 660 -18.55 11.48 -24.48
CA ILE A 660 -18.21 12.35 -23.35
C ILE A 660 -18.86 13.72 -23.50
N PHE A 661 -18.66 14.44 -24.61
CA PHE A 661 -19.06 15.86 -24.70
C PHE A 661 -20.57 16.06 -24.86
N ARG A 662 -21.25 15.19 -25.62
CA ARG A 662 -22.72 15.25 -25.67
C ARG A 662 -23.35 14.88 -24.34
N ARG A 663 -22.78 13.88 -23.67
CA ARG A 663 -23.26 13.40 -22.37
C ARG A 663 -22.90 14.32 -21.21
N SER A 664 -21.77 15.02 -21.23
CA SER A 664 -21.42 16.06 -20.25
C SER A 664 -22.43 17.22 -20.29
N ASN A 665 -22.90 17.60 -21.49
CA ASN A 665 -23.95 18.60 -21.64
C ASN A 665 -25.30 18.14 -21.07
N MET A 666 -25.63 16.85 -21.20
CA MET A 666 -26.81 16.27 -20.54
C MET A 666 -26.63 16.19 -19.02
N ALA A 667 -25.46 15.75 -18.56
CA ALA A 667 -25.09 15.69 -17.15
C ALA A 667 -25.13 17.08 -16.49
N ALA A 668 -24.73 18.13 -17.21
CA ALA A 668 -24.84 19.51 -16.75
C ALA A 668 -26.29 19.93 -16.52
N LYS A 669 -27.23 19.52 -17.39
CA LYS A 669 -28.67 19.77 -17.20
C LYS A 669 -29.23 19.00 -16.01
N VAL A 670 -28.90 17.73 -15.87
CA VAL A 670 -29.34 16.92 -14.72
C VAL A 670 -28.81 17.52 -13.41
N ALA A 671 -27.56 17.99 -13.39
CA ALA A 671 -26.98 18.67 -12.25
C ALA A 671 -27.63 20.03 -11.97
N GLU A 672 -28.00 20.78 -13.02
CA GLU A 672 -28.78 22.02 -12.92
C GLU A 672 -30.14 21.78 -12.27
N ASP A 673 -30.89 20.76 -12.72
CA ASP A 673 -32.20 20.41 -12.16
C ASP A 673 -32.10 19.94 -10.69
N ALA A 674 -31.03 19.23 -10.34
CA ALA A 674 -30.77 18.73 -8.99
C ALA A 674 -30.11 19.77 -8.05
N ALA A 675 -29.62 20.90 -8.57
CA ALA A 675 -28.80 21.85 -7.80
C ALA A 675 -29.58 22.46 -6.64
N ILE A 676 -30.81 22.94 -6.89
CA ILE A 676 -31.66 23.56 -5.87
C ILE A 676 -32.03 22.54 -4.78
N ALA A 677 -32.39 21.32 -5.16
CA ALA A 677 -32.68 20.25 -4.21
C ALA A 677 -31.45 19.92 -3.33
N THR A 678 -30.26 19.88 -3.95
CA THR A 678 -28.99 19.66 -3.25
C THR A 678 -28.71 20.79 -2.25
N VAL A 679 -28.87 22.05 -2.64
CA VAL A 679 -28.70 23.21 -1.75
C VAL A 679 -29.72 23.18 -0.59
N ASN A 680 -30.97 22.83 -0.87
CA ASN A 680 -32.01 22.71 0.14
C ASN A 680 -31.70 21.61 1.17
N SER A 681 -31.05 20.52 0.75
CA SER A 681 -30.60 19.45 1.67
C SER A 681 -29.55 19.94 2.69
N TRP A 682 -28.80 20.99 2.38
CA TRP A 682 -27.85 21.59 3.32
C TRP A 682 -28.54 22.50 4.34
N ILE A 683 -29.73 22.99 4.00
CA ILE A 683 -30.43 24.11 4.64
C ILE A 683 -31.57 23.64 5.56
N CYS A 684 -31.95 22.35 5.52
CA CYS A 684 -32.99 21.76 6.36
C CYS A 684 -32.56 21.68 7.85
N PRO A 685 -33.49 21.40 8.78
CA PRO A 685 -33.15 21.18 10.19
C PRO A 685 -32.13 20.04 10.37
N ALA A 686 -31.31 20.11 11.41
CA ALA A 686 -30.29 19.09 11.68
C ALA A 686 -30.87 17.68 11.93
N THR A 687 -32.13 17.59 12.36
CA THR A 687 -32.87 16.32 12.49
C THR A 687 -33.15 15.64 11.15
N ASP A 688 -33.17 16.42 10.06
CA ASP A 688 -33.49 15.98 8.70
C ASP A 688 -32.23 15.94 7.81
N GLY A 689 -31.04 15.96 8.43
CA GLY A 689 -29.74 15.85 7.73
C GLY A 689 -29.12 17.18 7.29
N GLY A 690 -29.70 18.33 7.64
CA GLY A 690 -29.17 19.64 7.27
C GLY A 690 -28.08 20.16 8.20
N LEU A 691 -27.35 21.18 7.74
CA LEU A 691 -26.24 21.75 8.50
C LEU A 691 -26.73 22.80 9.50
N ALA A 692 -26.22 22.73 10.73
CA ALA A 692 -26.35 23.82 11.67
C ALA A 692 -25.80 25.11 11.05
N TYR A 693 -26.41 26.27 11.35
CA TYR A 693 -26.03 27.56 10.74
C TYR A 693 -24.52 27.83 10.77
N GLN A 694 -23.88 27.53 11.91
CA GLN A 694 -22.43 27.73 12.08
C GLN A 694 -21.61 26.81 11.17
N THR A 695 -22.02 25.54 11.01
CA THR A 695 -21.39 24.60 10.08
C THR A 695 -21.63 24.99 8.63
N PHE A 696 -22.83 25.44 8.28
CA PHE A 696 -23.15 25.91 6.92
C PHE A 696 -22.28 27.11 6.52
N ARG A 697 -22.14 28.10 7.42
CA ARG A 697 -21.32 29.29 7.19
C ARG A 697 -19.84 28.94 7.07
N ALA A 698 -19.33 28.08 7.95
CA ALA A 698 -17.95 27.59 7.87
C ALA A 698 -17.66 26.88 6.53
N THR A 699 -18.57 26.01 6.08
CA THR A 699 -18.43 25.35 4.78
C THR A 699 -18.42 26.34 3.60
N CYS A 700 -19.22 27.41 3.66
CA CYS A 700 -19.19 28.47 2.65
C CYS A 700 -17.82 29.14 2.59
N VAL A 701 -17.24 29.51 3.73
CA VAL A 701 -15.99 30.30 3.80
C VAL A 701 -14.79 29.51 3.28
N ARG A 702 -14.79 28.20 3.52
CA ARG A 702 -13.71 27.30 3.11
C ARG A 702 -13.79 26.88 1.65
N ALA A 703 -14.98 26.95 1.06
CA ALA A 703 -15.40 26.16 -0.10
C ALA A 703 -15.18 24.63 0.03
N ARG A 704 -14.69 24.14 1.18
CA ARG A 704 -14.36 22.74 1.51
C ARG A 704 -14.40 22.55 3.04
N GLY A 705 -15.42 21.87 3.57
CA GLY A 705 -15.60 21.59 5.00
C GLY A 705 -15.92 20.11 5.27
N ALA A 706 -16.53 19.79 6.43
CA ALA A 706 -16.97 18.43 6.76
C ALA A 706 -17.92 17.80 5.72
N MET A 707 -18.65 18.65 4.98
CA MET A 707 -19.33 18.32 3.75
C MET A 707 -18.77 19.24 2.66
N ASP A 708 -18.25 18.68 1.57
CA ASP A 708 -17.78 19.46 0.42
C ASP A 708 -19.00 19.80 -0.46
N PHE A 709 -19.50 21.04 -0.35
CA PHE A 709 -20.62 21.54 -1.16
C PHE A 709 -20.37 21.42 -2.66
N ASN A 710 -19.12 21.62 -3.10
CA ASN A 710 -18.78 21.52 -4.51
C ASN A 710 -18.77 20.07 -4.97
N ALA A 711 -18.31 19.13 -4.14
CA ALA A 711 -18.43 17.70 -4.41
C ALA A 711 -19.90 17.23 -4.39
N ALA A 712 -20.72 17.78 -3.50
CA ALA A 712 -22.16 17.50 -3.44
C ALA A 712 -22.89 18.01 -4.70
N LEU A 713 -22.59 19.22 -5.16
CA LEU A 713 -23.11 19.76 -6.44
C LEU A 713 -22.58 19.01 -7.66
N ALA A 714 -21.34 18.52 -7.61
CA ALA A 714 -20.77 17.69 -8.68
C ALA A 714 -21.37 16.28 -8.73
N LYS A 715 -21.97 15.78 -7.63
CA LYS A 715 -22.42 14.38 -7.53
C LYS A 715 -23.42 13.99 -8.64
N PRO A 716 -24.47 14.76 -8.95
CA PRO A 716 -25.38 14.41 -10.06
C PRO A 716 -24.67 14.40 -11.41
N PHE A 717 -23.80 15.40 -11.66
CA PHE A 717 -23.02 15.50 -12.89
C PHE A 717 -22.12 14.26 -13.12
N LEU A 718 -21.32 13.92 -12.10
CA LEU A 718 -20.39 12.78 -12.17
C LEU A 718 -21.13 11.44 -12.21
N LYS A 719 -22.33 11.35 -11.64
CA LYS A 719 -23.14 10.11 -11.72
C LYS A 719 -23.49 9.82 -13.18
N HIS A 720 -24.10 10.81 -13.84
CA HIS A 720 -24.60 10.67 -15.21
C HIS A 720 -23.48 10.45 -16.25
N LEU A 721 -22.25 10.92 -15.97
CA LEU A 721 -21.10 10.76 -16.87
C LEU A 721 -20.36 9.42 -16.70
N SER A 722 -20.47 8.78 -15.53
CA SER A 722 -19.61 7.68 -15.10
C SER A 722 -19.57 6.47 -16.06
N GLY A 723 -20.72 6.00 -16.55
CA GLY A 723 -20.78 4.85 -17.45
C GLY A 723 -20.09 5.08 -18.80
N SER A 724 -20.31 6.26 -19.40
CA SER A 724 -19.69 6.60 -20.69
C SER A 724 -18.21 6.96 -20.54
N TRP A 725 -17.83 7.54 -19.41
CA TRP A 725 -16.43 7.76 -19.05
C TRP A 725 -15.66 6.45 -19.02
N GLU A 726 -16.18 5.47 -18.29
CA GLU A 726 -15.55 4.17 -18.16
C GLU A 726 -15.43 3.44 -19.50
N TYR A 727 -16.49 3.40 -20.32
CA TYR A 727 -16.43 2.78 -21.64
C TYR A 727 -15.28 3.35 -22.49
N VAL A 728 -15.12 4.68 -22.49
CA VAL A 728 -14.08 5.33 -23.30
C VAL A 728 -12.69 4.93 -22.82
N PHE A 729 -12.43 4.97 -21.51
CA PHE A 729 -11.09 4.77 -20.97
C PHE A 729 -10.70 3.30 -20.72
N GLU A 730 -11.63 2.46 -20.27
CA GLU A 730 -11.34 1.06 -19.92
C GLU A 730 -11.52 0.09 -21.09
N SER A 731 -12.30 0.46 -22.12
CA SER A 731 -12.56 -0.42 -23.29
C SER A 731 -12.06 0.20 -24.59
N TYR A 732 -12.51 1.41 -24.93
CA TYR A 732 -12.24 2.00 -26.25
C TYR A 732 -10.76 2.36 -26.46
N PHE A 733 -10.11 3.05 -25.51
CA PHE A 733 -8.68 3.40 -25.65
C PHE A 733 -7.76 2.17 -25.75
N PRO A 734 -7.91 1.12 -24.93
CA PRO A 734 -7.18 -0.14 -25.12
C PRO A 734 -7.38 -0.74 -26.51
N GLU A 735 -8.62 -0.85 -26.99
CA GLU A 735 -8.90 -1.34 -28.35
C GLU A 735 -8.29 -0.45 -29.44
N LEU A 736 -8.31 0.88 -29.25
CA LEU A 736 -7.71 1.84 -30.17
C LEU A 736 -6.20 1.61 -30.29
N ILE A 737 -5.52 1.40 -29.16
CA ILE A 737 -4.09 1.09 -29.11
C ILE A 737 -3.81 -0.24 -29.82
N GLU A 738 -4.57 -1.30 -29.52
CA GLU A 738 -4.40 -2.59 -30.19
C GLU A 738 -4.59 -2.49 -31.71
N LYS A 739 -5.62 -1.78 -32.16
CA LYS A 739 -5.87 -1.53 -33.60
C LYS A 739 -4.74 -0.73 -34.23
N LEU A 740 -4.22 0.30 -33.56
CA LEU A 740 -3.08 1.08 -34.02
C LEU A 740 -1.81 0.22 -34.15
N VAL A 741 -1.50 -0.57 -33.13
CA VAL A 741 -0.36 -1.52 -33.12
C VAL A 741 -0.48 -2.50 -34.28
N ALA A 742 -1.66 -3.08 -34.51
CA ALA A 742 -1.89 -4.00 -35.62
C ALA A 742 -1.70 -3.31 -36.99
N ARG A 743 -2.20 -2.07 -37.16
CA ARG A 743 -2.04 -1.30 -38.41
C ARG A 743 -0.58 -0.91 -38.66
N PHE A 744 0.15 -0.51 -37.63
CA PHE A 744 1.58 -0.22 -37.73
C PHE A 744 2.37 -1.48 -38.10
N GLY A 745 2.05 -2.62 -37.47
CA GLY A 745 2.64 -3.91 -37.80
C GLY A 745 2.40 -4.28 -39.26
N GLN A 746 1.18 -4.10 -39.77
CA GLN A 746 0.86 -4.33 -41.19
C GLN A 746 1.69 -3.44 -42.14
N ALA A 747 1.82 -2.15 -41.84
CA ALA A 747 2.61 -1.22 -42.66
C ALA A 747 4.11 -1.60 -42.68
N LEU A 748 4.67 -1.94 -41.52
CA LEU A 748 6.06 -2.41 -41.41
C LEU A 748 6.28 -3.74 -42.15
N SER A 749 5.33 -4.67 -42.03
CA SER A 749 5.40 -5.97 -42.71
C SER A 749 5.33 -5.82 -44.24
N ALA A 750 4.47 -4.91 -44.72
CA ALA A 750 4.37 -4.57 -46.14
C ALA A 750 5.67 -3.94 -46.67
N PHE A 751 6.24 -2.97 -45.95
CA PHE A 751 7.54 -2.38 -46.27
C PHE A 751 8.65 -3.44 -46.31
N ARG A 752 8.72 -4.31 -45.29
CA ARG A 752 9.69 -5.40 -45.23
C ARG A 752 9.58 -6.32 -46.45
N LEU A 753 8.37 -6.77 -46.79
CA LEU A 753 8.15 -7.65 -47.94
C LEU A 753 8.50 -6.95 -49.27
N GLN A 754 8.28 -5.64 -49.38
CA GLN A 754 8.67 -4.85 -50.54
C GLN A 754 10.20 -4.79 -50.69
N MET A 755 10.93 -4.53 -49.60
CA MET A 755 12.38 -4.51 -49.60
C MET A 755 12.97 -5.91 -49.84
N ASP A 756 12.36 -6.96 -49.30
CA ASP A 756 12.83 -8.33 -49.47
C ASP A 756 12.74 -8.79 -50.94
N LYS A 757 11.85 -8.23 -51.76
CA LYS A 757 11.78 -8.53 -53.21
C LYS A 757 13.00 -8.03 -54.02
N ARG A 758 13.98 -7.38 -53.41
CA ARG A 758 15.16 -6.80 -54.08
C ARG A 758 16.33 -7.81 -54.09
N PRO A 759 16.60 -8.51 -55.21
CA PRO A 759 17.58 -9.60 -55.24
C PRO A 759 19.03 -9.12 -55.07
N GLU A 760 19.36 -7.90 -55.53
CA GLU A 760 20.70 -7.34 -55.41
C GLU A 760 21.02 -6.89 -53.98
N LEU A 761 20.03 -6.37 -53.25
CA LEU A 761 20.19 -5.99 -51.85
C LEU A 761 20.27 -7.22 -50.93
N ARG A 762 19.54 -8.31 -51.23
CA ARG A 762 19.63 -9.58 -50.49
C ARG A 762 21.02 -10.21 -50.46
N LYS A 763 21.86 -9.91 -51.45
CA LYS A 763 23.25 -10.40 -51.51
C LYS A 763 24.16 -9.70 -50.48
N ILE A 764 23.70 -8.59 -49.90
CA ILE A 764 24.44 -7.78 -48.94
C ILE A 764 24.14 -8.27 -47.51
N PRO A 765 25.12 -8.74 -46.74
CA PRO A 765 24.89 -9.24 -45.38
C PRO A 765 24.28 -8.19 -44.41
N SER A 766 24.67 -6.92 -44.53
CA SER A 766 24.10 -5.83 -43.73
C SER A 766 22.63 -5.52 -44.04
N PHE A 767 22.16 -5.86 -45.25
CA PHE A 767 20.74 -5.74 -45.60
C PHE A 767 19.87 -6.74 -44.83
N ALA A 768 20.36 -7.96 -44.61
CA ALA A 768 19.66 -8.95 -43.79
C ALA A 768 19.50 -8.48 -42.34
N LEU A 769 20.49 -7.77 -41.79
CA LEU A 769 20.43 -7.15 -40.46
C LEU A 769 19.40 -6.01 -40.41
N ALA A 770 19.35 -5.14 -41.42
CA ALA A 770 18.35 -4.08 -41.51
C ALA A 770 16.91 -4.64 -41.59
N ILE A 771 16.69 -5.67 -42.40
CA ILE A 771 15.40 -6.38 -42.51
C ILE A 771 15.02 -7.07 -41.20
N HIS A 772 15.98 -7.71 -40.53
CA HIS A 772 15.76 -8.34 -39.24
C HIS A 772 15.38 -7.31 -38.17
N ARG A 773 15.96 -6.11 -38.20
CA ARG A 773 15.59 -5.03 -37.28
C ARG A 773 14.18 -4.52 -37.51
N VAL A 774 13.72 -4.38 -38.76
CA VAL A 774 12.30 -4.07 -39.06
C VAL A 774 11.36 -5.14 -38.47
N LYS A 775 11.75 -6.42 -38.56
CA LYS A 775 10.99 -7.53 -37.94
C LYS A 775 10.97 -7.45 -36.42
N ILE A 776 12.08 -7.03 -35.79
CA ILE A 776 12.11 -6.79 -34.34
C ILE A 776 11.17 -5.64 -33.97
N LEU A 777 11.21 -4.52 -34.71
CA LEU A 777 10.33 -3.39 -34.48
C LEU A 777 8.86 -3.78 -34.63
N GLU A 778 8.50 -4.55 -35.66
CA GLU A 778 7.16 -5.14 -35.87
C GLU A 778 6.69 -5.92 -34.63
N ASN A 779 7.56 -6.74 -34.05
CA ASN A 779 7.24 -7.58 -32.88
C ASN A 779 7.23 -6.79 -31.55
N ASN A 780 7.94 -5.67 -31.47
CA ASN A 780 8.06 -4.86 -30.26
C ASN A 780 7.08 -3.67 -30.21
N LEU A 781 6.18 -3.53 -31.19
CA LEU A 781 5.12 -2.49 -31.16
C LEU A 781 4.18 -2.62 -29.94
N SER A 782 4.21 -3.74 -29.22
CA SER A 782 3.47 -3.91 -27.96
C SER A 782 4.00 -3.05 -26.81
N ASP A 783 5.23 -2.54 -26.89
CA ASP A 783 5.84 -1.67 -25.87
C ASP A 783 5.17 -0.27 -25.79
N MET A 784 4.18 -0.04 -26.65
CA MET A 784 3.20 1.06 -26.62
C MET A 784 2.33 1.09 -25.34
N ALA A 785 2.50 0.14 -24.41
CA ALA A 785 1.91 0.14 -23.07
C ALA A 785 2.11 1.46 -22.29
N ASN A 786 3.17 2.22 -22.59
CA ASN A 786 3.41 3.55 -22.00
C ASN A 786 2.44 4.61 -22.50
N LEU A 787 1.83 4.45 -23.68
CA LEU A 787 0.85 5.40 -24.16
C LEU A 787 -0.43 5.36 -23.33
N MET A 788 -0.76 4.21 -22.74
CA MET A 788 -1.89 4.10 -21.82
C MET A 788 -1.66 4.92 -20.53
N GLU A 789 -0.40 5.13 -20.12
CA GLU A 789 -0.10 6.00 -18.98
C GLU A 789 -0.39 7.48 -19.27
N VAL A 790 -0.19 7.93 -20.52
CA VAL A 790 -0.56 9.29 -20.96
C VAL A 790 -2.08 9.45 -20.85
N VAL A 791 -2.83 8.48 -21.37
CA VAL A 791 -4.30 8.44 -21.31
C VAL A 791 -4.79 8.44 -19.86
N LYS A 792 -4.26 7.56 -19.00
CA LYS A 792 -4.63 7.48 -17.57
C LYS A 792 -4.32 8.75 -16.80
N THR A 793 -3.20 9.40 -17.10
CA THR A 793 -2.81 10.67 -16.45
C THR A 793 -3.77 11.78 -16.81
N GLY A 794 -4.11 11.91 -18.10
CA GLY A 794 -5.07 12.90 -18.57
C GLY A 794 -6.51 12.63 -18.10
N GLN A 795 -6.94 11.37 -18.07
CA GLN A 795 -8.22 10.93 -17.48
C GLN A 795 -8.37 11.44 -16.04
N LYS A 796 -7.37 11.17 -15.18
CA LYS A 796 -7.37 11.64 -13.78
C LYS A 796 -7.40 13.16 -13.69
N LYS A 797 -6.58 13.85 -14.49
CA LYS A 797 -6.53 15.32 -14.49
C LYS A 797 -7.88 15.92 -14.87
N ALA A 798 -8.53 15.41 -15.91
CA ALA A 798 -9.79 15.94 -16.41
C ALA A 798 -10.96 15.72 -15.44
N ASN A 799 -11.12 14.51 -14.88
CA ASN A 799 -12.23 14.21 -13.96
C ASN A 799 -12.18 15.09 -12.70
N ARG A 800 -10.98 15.44 -12.22
CA ARG A 800 -10.76 16.25 -11.00
C ARG A 800 -10.97 17.74 -11.21
N LEU A 801 -11.19 18.24 -12.43
CA LEU A 801 -11.41 19.67 -12.70
C LEU A 801 -12.83 20.16 -12.42
N ILE A 802 -13.80 19.26 -12.32
CA ILE A 802 -15.21 19.63 -12.09
C ILE A 802 -15.37 20.34 -10.73
N VAL A 803 -14.87 19.75 -9.66
CA VAL A 803 -15.01 20.31 -8.30
C VAL A 803 -14.32 21.68 -8.16
N PRO A 804 -13.06 21.89 -8.62
CA PRO A 804 -12.45 23.21 -8.68
C PRO A 804 -13.22 24.24 -9.51
N ALA A 805 -13.81 23.84 -10.63
CA ALA A 805 -14.60 24.76 -11.46
C ALA A 805 -15.87 25.24 -10.75
N LEU A 806 -16.56 24.34 -10.04
CA LEU A 806 -17.71 24.70 -9.21
C LEU A 806 -17.29 25.59 -8.03
N THR A 807 -16.11 25.29 -7.44
CA THR A 807 -15.54 26.10 -6.34
C THR A 807 -15.36 27.56 -6.76
N GLU A 808 -14.84 27.80 -7.96
CA GLU A 808 -14.65 29.14 -8.51
C GLU A 808 -15.99 29.86 -8.77
N ALA A 809 -16.96 29.15 -9.35
CA ALA A 809 -18.29 29.72 -9.63
C ALA A 809 -19.09 30.05 -8.37
N MET A 810 -18.90 29.26 -7.30
CA MET A 810 -19.54 29.46 -6.00
C MET A 810 -18.80 30.46 -5.10
N ALA A 811 -17.59 30.89 -5.47
CA ALA A 811 -16.76 31.78 -4.65
C ALA A 811 -17.45 33.09 -4.26
N VAL A 812 -18.28 33.65 -5.14
CA VAL A 812 -19.07 34.87 -4.86
C VAL A 812 -20.14 34.61 -3.80
N ALA A 813 -20.86 33.49 -3.91
CA ALA A 813 -21.84 33.07 -2.91
C ALA A 813 -21.18 32.83 -1.55
N TYR A 814 -20.07 32.13 -1.57
CA TYR A 814 -19.25 31.87 -0.40
C TYR A 814 -18.77 33.15 0.27
N GLY A 815 -18.24 34.11 -0.49
CA GLY A 815 -17.81 35.41 0.02
C GLY A 815 -18.96 36.22 0.62
N HIS A 816 -20.14 36.23 -0.01
CA HIS A 816 -21.33 36.90 0.52
C HIS A 816 -21.85 36.25 1.81
N CYS A 817 -21.96 34.92 1.82
CA CYS A 817 -22.38 34.17 3.00
C CYS A 817 -21.40 34.32 4.18
N ALA A 818 -20.10 34.45 3.88
CA ALA A 818 -19.06 34.75 4.87
C ALA A 818 -19.22 36.14 5.49
N GLY A 819 -19.51 37.17 4.68
CA GLY A 819 -19.60 38.57 5.10
C GLY A 819 -20.91 38.99 5.80
N GLU A 820 -21.99 38.22 5.65
CA GLU A 820 -23.29 38.53 6.24
C GLU A 820 -23.32 38.42 7.78
N SER A 821 -23.91 39.40 8.46
CA SER A 821 -23.98 39.48 9.93
C SER A 821 -25.26 40.17 10.45
N GLY A 822 -25.52 40.07 11.75
CA GLY A 822 -26.67 40.70 12.42
C GLY A 822 -27.97 39.88 12.43
N THR A 823 -29.04 40.45 12.99
CA THR A 823 -30.33 39.77 13.18
C THR A 823 -30.94 39.33 11.85
N GLY A 824 -31.39 38.07 11.77
CA GLY A 824 -31.98 37.49 10.55
C GLY A 824 -30.97 37.04 9.47
N CYS A 825 -29.66 37.06 9.77
CA CYS A 825 -28.59 36.67 8.85
C CYS A 825 -28.78 35.27 8.24
N TYR A 826 -29.17 34.26 9.03
CA TYR A 826 -29.34 32.90 8.50
C TYR A 826 -30.43 32.84 7.43
N LYS A 827 -31.53 33.56 7.60
CA LYS A 827 -32.60 33.63 6.60
C LYS A 827 -32.13 34.32 5.32
N ARG A 828 -31.32 35.39 5.43
CA ARG A 828 -30.72 36.09 4.28
C ARG A 828 -29.67 35.24 3.56
N ILE A 829 -28.82 34.53 4.31
CA ILE A 829 -27.80 33.62 3.76
C ILE A 829 -28.46 32.48 2.96
N LYS A 830 -29.52 31.87 3.50
CA LYS A 830 -30.30 30.84 2.78
C LYS A 830 -30.88 31.39 1.47
N ALA A 831 -31.53 32.56 1.56
CA ALA A 831 -32.14 33.19 0.40
C ALA A 831 -31.10 33.53 -0.67
N TYR A 832 -29.95 34.10 -0.27
CA TYR A 832 -28.87 34.45 -1.19
C TYR A 832 -28.21 33.23 -1.82
N MET A 833 -27.95 32.16 -1.07
CA MET A 833 -27.36 30.94 -1.61
C MET A 833 -28.28 30.31 -2.66
N LEU A 834 -29.59 30.19 -2.36
CA LEU A 834 -30.57 29.68 -3.30
C LEU A 834 -30.68 30.55 -4.55
N ASP A 835 -30.78 31.87 -4.36
CA ASP A 835 -30.86 32.85 -5.45
C ASP A 835 -29.60 32.86 -6.34
N HIS A 836 -28.41 32.73 -5.74
CA HIS A 836 -27.15 32.64 -6.50
C HIS A 836 -27.08 31.35 -7.31
N VAL A 837 -27.44 30.21 -6.71
CA VAL A 837 -27.45 28.93 -7.42
C VAL A 837 -28.51 28.92 -8.51
N GLU A 838 -29.73 29.40 -8.26
CA GLU A 838 -30.80 29.49 -9.25
C GLU A 838 -30.40 30.34 -10.47
N ARG A 839 -29.70 31.45 -10.26
CA ARG A 839 -29.22 32.31 -11.35
C ARG A 839 -28.01 31.77 -12.10
N ASN A 840 -27.13 31.02 -11.42
CA ASN A 840 -25.83 30.63 -11.97
C ASN A 840 -25.69 29.12 -12.26
N GLN A 841 -26.63 28.26 -11.87
CA GLN A 841 -26.54 26.81 -12.04
C GLN A 841 -26.23 26.40 -13.47
N GLY A 842 -26.96 26.95 -14.45
CA GLY A 842 -26.76 26.62 -15.85
C GLY A 842 -25.39 27.05 -16.39
N THR A 843 -24.88 28.23 -16.03
CA THR A 843 -23.56 28.72 -16.47
C THR A 843 -22.43 28.00 -15.74
N MET A 844 -22.61 27.71 -14.45
CA MET A 844 -21.66 27.03 -13.57
C MET A 844 -21.37 25.60 -14.06
N PHE A 845 -22.38 24.76 -14.25
CA PHE A 845 -22.16 23.38 -14.68
C PHE A 845 -21.67 23.29 -16.13
N ARG A 846 -22.13 24.18 -17.02
CA ARG A 846 -21.59 24.27 -18.39
C ARG A 846 -20.14 24.72 -18.43
N ALA A 847 -19.74 25.68 -17.58
CA ALA A 847 -18.34 26.10 -17.48
C ALA A 847 -17.46 24.98 -16.93
N ALA A 848 -17.94 24.23 -15.92
CA ALA A 848 -17.24 23.06 -15.39
C ALA A 848 -17.07 21.96 -16.45
N ALA A 849 -18.14 21.64 -17.19
CA ALA A 849 -18.09 20.70 -18.30
C ALA A 849 -17.04 21.12 -19.36
N ARG A 850 -17.06 22.38 -19.80
CA ARG A 850 -16.09 22.90 -20.79
C ARG A 850 -14.63 22.81 -20.32
N LYS A 851 -14.35 23.07 -19.04
CA LYS A 851 -12.99 22.95 -18.49
C LYS A 851 -12.51 21.49 -18.54
N MET A 852 -13.37 20.54 -18.19
CA MET A 852 -13.09 19.11 -18.31
C MET A 852 -12.89 18.69 -19.78
N GLU A 853 -13.78 19.12 -20.68
CA GLU A 853 -13.71 18.84 -22.13
C GLU A 853 -12.41 19.37 -22.75
N SER A 854 -12.01 20.60 -22.42
CA SER A 854 -10.75 21.17 -22.89
C SER A 854 -9.52 20.40 -22.38
N ALA A 855 -9.54 19.94 -21.13
CA ALA A 855 -8.45 19.13 -20.59
C ALA A 855 -8.37 17.75 -21.24
N LEU A 856 -9.52 17.15 -21.59
CA LEU A 856 -9.57 15.90 -22.34
C LEU A 856 -9.09 16.06 -23.79
N LEU A 857 -9.49 17.13 -24.49
CA LEU A 857 -8.97 17.42 -25.83
C LEU A 857 -7.45 17.56 -25.81
N SER A 858 -6.91 18.34 -24.86
CA SER A 858 -5.46 18.44 -24.67
C SER A 858 -4.81 17.08 -24.44
N THR A 859 -5.45 16.19 -23.67
CA THR A 859 -4.92 14.83 -23.44
C THR A 859 -4.92 14.00 -24.72
N VAL A 860 -5.98 14.08 -25.53
CA VAL A 860 -6.07 13.37 -26.82
C VAL A 860 -5.01 13.91 -27.78
N ASP A 861 -4.78 15.22 -27.80
CA ASP A 861 -3.76 15.85 -28.63
C ASP A 861 -2.34 15.49 -28.17
N ASP A 862 -2.09 15.45 -26.86
CA ASP A 862 -0.82 15.00 -26.28
C ASP A 862 -0.56 13.52 -26.62
N PHE A 863 -1.60 12.68 -26.52
CA PHE A 863 -1.55 11.27 -26.92
C PHE A 863 -1.27 11.14 -28.42
N GLU A 864 -1.95 11.89 -29.29
CA GLU A 864 -1.68 11.92 -30.73
C GLU A 864 -0.24 12.33 -31.04
N ALA A 865 0.26 13.37 -30.36
CA ALA A 865 1.62 13.86 -30.53
C ALA A 865 2.65 12.80 -30.14
N GLU A 866 2.44 12.08 -29.04
CA GLU A 866 3.32 11.01 -28.58
C GLU A 866 3.34 9.83 -29.57
N VAL A 867 2.18 9.37 -30.03
CA VAL A 867 2.12 8.26 -31.03
C VAL A 867 2.75 8.70 -32.36
N LYS A 868 2.56 9.96 -32.76
CA LYS A 868 3.16 10.53 -33.97
C LYS A 868 4.69 10.67 -33.85
N ALA A 869 5.19 11.06 -32.68
CA ALA A 869 6.61 11.12 -32.39
C ALA A 869 7.22 9.72 -32.50
N GLU A 870 6.55 8.71 -31.94
CA GLU A 870 7.01 7.32 -32.01
C GLU A 870 6.97 6.76 -33.44
N ALA A 871 5.91 7.02 -34.20
CA ALA A 871 5.84 6.66 -35.61
C ALA A 871 6.97 7.32 -36.42
N SER A 872 7.26 8.60 -36.16
CA SER A 872 8.35 9.33 -36.80
C SER A 872 9.72 8.76 -36.43
N ARG A 873 9.90 8.37 -35.17
CA ARG A 873 11.12 7.71 -34.68
C ARG A 873 11.36 6.37 -35.40
N ILE A 874 10.31 5.55 -35.56
CA ILE A 874 10.38 4.28 -36.29
C ILE A 874 10.80 4.52 -37.75
N VAL A 875 10.14 5.47 -38.43
CA VAL A 875 10.48 5.81 -39.83
C VAL A 875 11.92 6.28 -39.95
N LEU A 876 12.38 7.18 -39.08
CA LEU A 876 13.75 7.69 -39.09
C LEU A 876 14.76 6.57 -38.86
N LEU A 877 14.49 5.65 -37.93
CA LEU A 877 15.37 4.52 -37.63
C LEU A 877 15.56 3.62 -38.85
N ILE A 878 14.45 3.23 -39.47
CA ILE A 878 14.45 2.41 -40.69
C ILE A 878 15.15 3.15 -41.83
N GLN A 879 14.84 4.43 -42.04
CA GLN A 879 15.48 5.23 -43.07
C GLN A 879 17.00 5.28 -42.90
N THR A 880 17.46 5.49 -41.67
CA THR A 880 18.89 5.57 -41.34
C THR A 880 19.58 4.25 -41.62
N ASP A 881 18.99 3.13 -41.22
CA ASP A 881 19.58 1.79 -41.42
C ASP A 881 19.70 1.43 -42.89
N PHE A 882 18.61 1.57 -43.65
CA PHE A 882 18.63 1.23 -45.06
C PHE A 882 19.47 2.21 -45.88
N ARG A 883 19.49 3.50 -45.51
CA ARG A 883 20.38 4.48 -46.14
C ARG A 883 21.85 4.17 -45.84
N ALA A 884 22.19 3.76 -44.63
CA ALA A 884 23.56 3.36 -44.30
C ALA A 884 24.00 2.14 -45.12
N VAL A 885 23.11 1.16 -45.34
CA VAL A 885 23.35 0.00 -46.20
C VAL A 885 23.57 0.39 -47.67
N VAL A 886 22.69 1.24 -48.23
CA VAL A 886 22.70 1.55 -49.69
C VAL A 886 23.67 2.68 -50.04
N ALA A 887 23.74 3.75 -49.23
CA ALA A 887 24.58 4.93 -49.50
C ALA A 887 26.04 4.75 -49.09
N HIS A 888 26.38 3.63 -48.43
CA HIS A 888 27.73 3.36 -47.95
C HIS A 888 28.25 4.47 -47.00
N GLN A 889 27.42 4.89 -46.05
CA GLN A 889 27.86 5.78 -44.98
C GLN A 889 28.70 4.99 -43.99
N ASP A 890 30.02 5.15 -44.10
CA ASP A 890 30.98 4.59 -43.15
C ASP A 890 31.27 5.64 -42.08
N ILE A 891 30.53 5.56 -40.96
CA ILE A 891 30.70 6.44 -39.80
C ILE A 891 32.10 6.26 -39.18
N PHE A 892 32.68 5.07 -39.33
CA PHE A 892 33.98 4.71 -38.77
C PHE A 892 35.14 4.85 -39.77
N LYS A 893 34.91 5.45 -40.94
CA LYS A 893 35.91 5.55 -42.04
C LYS A 893 37.24 6.17 -41.61
N ALA A 894 37.21 7.07 -40.63
CA ALA A 894 38.38 7.72 -40.04
C ALA A 894 38.63 7.33 -38.56
N LEU A 895 37.87 6.37 -38.03
CA LEU A 895 37.80 6.01 -36.61
C LEU A 895 38.00 4.49 -36.43
N SER A 896 39.01 3.91 -37.07
CA SER A 896 39.26 2.46 -37.07
C SER A 896 39.47 1.89 -35.67
N THR A 897 40.15 2.62 -34.79
CA THR A 897 40.37 2.22 -33.40
C THR A 897 39.06 2.10 -32.63
N ALA A 898 38.23 3.15 -32.66
CA ALA A 898 36.93 3.17 -31.99
C ALA A 898 35.99 2.08 -32.55
N ARG A 899 36.03 1.82 -33.85
CA ARG A 899 35.28 0.73 -34.50
C ARG A 899 35.69 -0.64 -33.95
N ASP A 900 36.99 -0.89 -33.88
CA ASP A 900 37.52 -2.19 -33.48
C ASP A 900 37.27 -2.42 -31.97
N ASP A 901 37.34 -1.37 -31.15
CA ASP A 901 36.96 -1.40 -29.74
C ASP A 901 35.47 -1.72 -29.56
N VAL A 902 34.58 -1.03 -30.29
CA VAL A 902 33.13 -1.29 -30.25
C VAL A 902 32.81 -2.70 -30.77
N ARG A 903 33.48 -3.18 -31.83
CA ARG A 903 33.31 -4.56 -32.33
C ARG A 903 33.65 -5.59 -31.25
N ASN A 904 34.78 -5.40 -30.59
CA ASN A 904 35.24 -6.30 -29.52
C ASN A 904 34.27 -6.30 -28.34
N LEU A 905 33.71 -5.15 -27.97
CA LEU A 905 32.68 -5.03 -26.94
C LEU A 905 31.39 -5.75 -27.35
N LEU A 906 30.88 -5.51 -28.56
CA LEU A 906 29.65 -6.14 -29.06
C LEU A 906 29.76 -7.67 -29.15
N ALA A 907 30.92 -8.21 -29.51
CA ALA A 907 31.18 -9.65 -29.52
C ALA A 907 31.06 -10.31 -28.14
N GLN A 908 31.27 -9.54 -27.06
CA GLN A 908 31.18 -10.03 -25.68
C GLN A 908 29.79 -9.89 -25.07
N VAL A 909 28.88 -9.12 -25.69
CA VAL A 909 27.57 -8.78 -25.12
C VAL A 909 26.73 -10.02 -24.83
N ASP A 910 26.58 -10.94 -25.79
CA ASP A 910 25.78 -12.15 -25.57
C ASP A 910 26.36 -13.02 -24.46
N GLY A 911 27.69 -13.10 -24.34
CA GLY A 911 28.36 -13.84 -23.26
C GLY A 911 28.12 -13.22 -21.88
N ARG A 912 28.04 -11.89 -21.78
CA ARG A 912 27.70 -11.20 -20.52
C ARG A 912 26.27 -11.51 -20.07
N PHE A 913 25.31 -11.58 -21.01
CA PHE A 913 23.92 -11.96 -20.68
C PHE A 913 23.75 -13.47 -20.45
N GLU A 914 24.51 -14.32 -21.14
CA GLU A 914 24.53 -15.78 -20.90
C GLU A 914 24.98 -16.11 -19.47
N GLN A 915 25.96 -15.37 -18.93
CA GLN A 915 26.40 -15.53 -17.54
C GLN A 915 25.25 -15.24 -16.55
N ILE A 916 24.43 -14.22 -16.82
CA ILE A 916 23.29 -13.85 -15.96
C ILE A 916 22.19 -14.92 -16.01
N LEU A 917 21.88 -15.47 -17.20
CA LEU A 917 20.91 -16.56 -17.35
C LEU A 917 21.36 -17.84 -16.61
N LYS A 918 22.67 -18.08 -16.53
CA LYS A 918 23.27 -19.22 -15.79
C LYS A 918 23.39 -18.98 -14.28
N MET A 919 23.16 -17.76 -13.77
CA MET A 919 23.22 -17.50 -12.33
C MET A 919 22.09 -18.26 -11.59
N GLN A 920 22.45 -18.96 -10.51
CA GLN A 920 21.48 -19.48 -9.55
C GLN A 920 20.89 -18.31 -8.77
N VAL A 921 19.55 -18.18 -8.82
CA VAL A 921 18.77 -17.16 -8.11
C VAL A 921 18.87 -17.40 -6.62
N THR A 922 19.94 -16.95 -5.97
CA THR A 922 20.12 -17.12 -4.51
C THR A 922 20.41 -15.83 -3.76
N GLN A 923 20.75 -14.72 -4.42
CA GLN A 923 20.81 -13.40 -3.79
C GLN A 923 20.39 -12.33 -4.80
N ALA A 924 19.29 -11.63 -4.51
CA ALA A 924 18.97 -10.40 -5.21
C ALA A 924 20.04 -9.35 -4.85
N PRO A 925 20.70 -8.70 -5.82
CA PRO A 925 21.60 -7.60 -5.52
C PRO A 925 20.81 -6.44 -4.87
N PRO A 926 21.43 -5.64 -3.98
CA PRO A 926 20.76 -4.49 -3.39
C PRO A 926 20.38 -3.48 -4.49
N PRO A 927 19.24 -2.76 -4.33
CA PRO A 927 18.74 -1.84 -5.33
C PRO A 927 19.74 -0.73 -5.64
N VAL A 928 19.95 -0.44 -6.93
CA VAL A 928 20.82 0.65 -7.39
C VAL A 928 20.17 1.98 -7.07
N THR A 929 20.71 2.67 -6.07
CA THR A 929 20.32 4.02 -5.71
C THR A 929 21.13 4.99 -6.55
N ILE A 930 20.61 5.40 -7.71
CA ILE A 930 21.12 6.61 -8.36
C ILE A 930 20.67 7.77 -7.47
N LYS A 931 21.63 8.48 -6.86
CA LYS A 931 21.34 9.68 -6.08
C LYS A 931 20.54 10.64 -6.96
N GLN A 932 19.30 10.93 -6.57
CA GLN A 932 18.61 12.12 -7.06
C GLN A 932 19.34 13.33 -6.45
N GLU A 933 20.41 13.79 -7.10
CA GLU A 933 20.80 15.18 -6.96
C GLU A 933 19.71 15.99 -7.66
N MET A 934 18.85 16.62 -6.85
CA MET A 934 18.00 17.69 -7.34
C MET A 934 18.89 18.72 -8.04
N PRO A 935 18.47 19.32 -9.17
CA PRO A 935 19.22 20.41 -9.77
C PRO A 935 19.36 21.50 -8.70
N SER A 936 20.61 21.82 -8.33
CA SER A 936 20.88 23.02 -7.55
C SER A 936 20.35 24.19 -8.36
N GLU A 937 19.34 24.89 -7.86
CA GLU A 937 19.02 26.22 -8.32
C GLU A 937 20.29 27.06 -8.12
N THR A 938 20.99 27.32 -9.22
CA THR A 938 22.08 28.28 -9.26
C THR A 938 21.46 29.63 -8.94
N SER A 939 21.71 30.11 -7.72
CA SER A 939 21.54 31.51 -7.37
C SER A 939 22.49 32.33 -8.24
N ASP A 940 21.96 32.87 -9.34
CA ASP A 940 22.62 33.98 -10.03
C ASP A 940 22.60 35.18 -9.09
N SER A 941 23.71 35.35 -8.37
CA SER A 941 24.09 36.61 -7.75
C SER A 941 24.46 37.58 -8.86
N ALA A 942 23.48 38.34 -9.36
CA ALA A 942 23.76 39.54 -10.14
C ALA A 942 24.22 40.64 -9.19
N SER A 943 25.54 40.80 -9.10
CA SER A 943 26.18 42.07 -8.80
C SER A 943 26.07 42.98 -10.02
N ASP A 944 25.14 43.93 -9.99
CA ASP A 944 25.32 45.35 -10.31
C ASP A 944 23.99 46.10 -10.19
#